data_AF-A0A202DGB7-F1
#
_entry.id   AF-A0A202DGB7-F1
#
_cell.length_a   1.000
_cell.length_b   1.000
_cell.length_c   1.000
_cell.angle_alpha   90.00
_cell.angle_beta   90.00
_cell.angle_gamma   90.00
#
_symmetry.space_group_name_H-M   'P 1'
#
loop_
_entity.id
_entity.type
_entity.pdbx_description
1 polymer ?
#
loop_
_entity_poly.entity_id
_entity_poly.type
_entity_poly.pdbx_seq_one_letter_code
_entity_poly.pdbx_strand_id
1 'polypeptide(L)'
;MLLKRGVLVLTLVLFSLCTNALIISEVMYDPINDNSKNEWVEIYNDKNYSINIENLTLCGDQIVNEYQNASFLIENNSFFLMVDSDSNITENLNISNKTKIFFLKKKTICSYGLSNTGENISINLSNNVSHFDYSNYLSSDKGYAPFYDLNSSSYKSGCIQNGTPGYFLDCPEGGTTSVSNDLEYDLEISDDFIEINESLEFLGTINSPNKTYANLTIKIGIKSSYGYDYPEELILFDKEIELKEGVNNISELTNNLSWTPTDELSGEYKAYSRLVTEYEEKRPYKIFELRTRGNIFLSNFSIEDMIRIGNLTNINFTINNEENSSYNVSYGIRINDFRTRTEKSDHYFICNKTQIQNDTTENLTCKLNITNFITDNYSVYSFINFSYKNNVLYKETHKEKVEFIGLEDLGEPTLKILSYDTKNSFGSFSNILINYTSANYDKNLSFYVYGYPKQVVANHGFSGVTASDYDTDNSVLIEVIRDKNYLISIPFLLKSNCDDSYDNGEYRLRIRGYDTRLDDELLTEDFYINISGKKEAFCPASCSSSSSSSSSKSTSVSTSKPSNEFTYGDVKYYISIPKLITSNFIVKINLSNELNITNKLYIESYIYSGKTRYSDDNKMMIELAPDEKKTIEIKNIIAKKESKDFKVMVKINSSIRKSIKSYSEEVIADFAINTKQNQIKSFYTLQKSYQEDLKLFFSLENDYGKVALISDYKEEEIILEDNKTKFEIIDKIFTGINNYYVLLKDENNNTIDVKKLTLFANESSIQELDKISPILIDSPVLESKKNGVLVTGNAVKTTKIDLNPGLKKLINYLLIFILITSAIYLWGRLR
;
A
#
# COMPACT_ATOMS: atom_id res chain seq x y z
N MET A 1 -43.45 26.81 -35.99
CA MET A 1 -42.72 25.70 -36.62
C MET A 1 -41.20 25.96 -36.76
N LEU A 2 -40.74 27.22 -36.78
CA LEU A 2 -39.31 27.59 -36.85
C LEU A 2 -38.52 27.37 -35.55
N LEU A 3 -39.13 27.54 -34.36
CA LEU A 3 -38.45 27.39 -33.07
C LEU A 3 -38.00 25.95 -32.74
N LYS A 4 -38.69 24.93 -33.29
CA LYS A 4 -38.37 23.51 -33.04
C LYS A 4 -37.19 22.99 -33.88
N ARG A 5 -36.86 23.64 -35.00
CA ARG A 5 -35.70 23.28 -35.83
C ARG A 5 -34.38 23.90 -35.33
N GLY A 6 -34.44 25.06 -34.66
CA GLY A 6 -33.27 25.70 -34.07
C GLY A 6 -32.72 24.97 -32.83
N VAL A 7 -33.60 24.39 -32.00
CA VAL A 7 -33.19 23.64 -30.80
C VAL A 7 -32.49 22.33 -31.17
N LEU A 8 -32.95 21.61 -32.19
CA LEU A 8 -32.33 20.35 -32.61
C LEU A 8 -30.90 20.54 -33.16
N VAL A 9 -30.66 21.62 -33.93
CA VAL A 9 -29.34 21.95 -34.48
C VAL A 9 -28.38 22.43 -33.37
N LEU A 10 -28.86 23.21 -32.40
CA LEU A 10 -28.03 23.62 -31.25
C LEU A 10 -27.67 22.43 -30.33
N THR A 11 -28.56 21.45 -30.19
CA THR A 11 -28.30 20.24 -29.40
C THR A 11 -27.31 19.29 -30.10
N LEU A 12 -27.32 19.22 -31.43
CA LEU A 12 -26.37 18.44 -32.23
C LEU A 12 -24.96 19.07 -32.28
N VAL A 13 -24.85 20.40 -32.22
CA VAL A 13 -23.55 21.10 -32.15
C VAL A 13 -22.90 20.99 -30.76
N LEU A 14 -23.69 20.92 -29.69
CA LEU A 14 -23.19 20.75 -28.32
C LEU A 14 -22.69 19.32 -28.00
N PHE A 15 -23.08 18.31 -28.78
CA PHE A 15 -22.63 16.91 -28.60
C PHE A 15 -21.36 16.56 -29.39
N SER A 16 -20.79 17.48 -30.17
CA SER A 16 -19.63 17.23 -31.04
C SER A 16 -18.27 17.66 -30.45
N LEU A 17 -18.19 18.00 -29.15
CA LEU A 17 -16.96 18.49 -28.51
C LEU A 17 -16.35 17.51 -27.49
N CYS A 18 -16.53 16.20 -27.67
CA CYS A 18 -15.64 15.22 -27.02
C CYS A 18 -14.31 15.20 -27.76
N THR A 19 -13.47 16.21 -27.52
CA THR A 19 -12.08 16.21 -27.97
C THR A 19 -11.31 15.11 -27.22
N ASN A 20 -10.31 14.54 -27.89
CA ASN A 20 -9.45 13.49 -27.34
C ASN A 20 -8.89 13.92 -25.97
N ALA A 21 -8.92 13.00 -25.00
CA ALA A 21 -8.65 13.30 -23.59
C ALA A 21 -7.15 13.34 -23.25
N LEU A 22 -6.31 12.75 -24.09
CA LEU A 22 -4.87 12.62 -23.89
C LEU A 22 -4.17 12.89 -25.21
N ILE A 23 -3.09 13.66 -25.13
CA ILE A 23 -2.22 13.99 -26.26
C ILE A 23 -0.91 13.23 -26.04
N ILE A 24 -0.37 12.58 -27.07
CA ILE A 24 1.03 12.12 -27.04
C ILE A 24 1.86 13.39 -27.20
N SER A 25 2.50 13.85 -26.14
CA SER A 25 3.18 15.15 -26.14
C SER A 25 4.61 15.06 -26.65
N GLU A 26 5.28 13.93 -26.45
CA GLU A 26 6.67 13.70 -26.86
C GLU A 26 6.97 12.21 -27.04
N VAL A 27 7.88 11.86 -27.95
CA VAL A 27 8.36 10.48 -28.15
C VAL A 27 9.87 10.47 -28.35
N MET A 28 10.62 9.90 -27.41
CA MET A 28 12.06 9.71 -27.60
C MET A 28 12.38 8.32 -28.12
N TYR A 29 12.65 8.25 -29.42
CA TYR A 29 12.91 6.99 -30.11
C TYR A 29 14.41 6.66 -30.26
N ASP A 30 15.34 7.62 -30.19
CA ASP A 30 16.79 7.37 -30.38
C ASP A 30 17.62 8.19 -29.38
N PRO A 31 17.66 7.80 -28.09
CA PRO A 31 18.42 8.51 -27.05
C PRO A 31 19.93 8.52 -27.35
N ILE A 32 20.66 9.55 -26.91
CA ILE A 32 22.10 9.73 -27.24
C ILE A 32 22.97 8.60 -26.67
N ASN A 33 22.71 8.21 -25.43
CA ASN A 33 23.63 7.41 -24.63
C ASN A 33 23.44 5.91 -24.83
N ASP A 34 22.23 5.48 -25.21
CA ASP A 34 21.91 4.08 -25.44
C ASP A 34 20.75 3.98 -26.43
N ASN A 35 20.98 3.34 -27.57
CA ASN A 35 19.99 3.18 -28.62
C ASN A 35 18.89 2.16 -28.29
N SER A 36 18.93 1.58 -27.10
CA SER A 36 17.98 0.55 -26.65
C SER A 36 17.46 0.78 -25.24
N LYS A 37 17.88 1.86 -24.58
CA LYS A 37 17.47 2.21 -23.22
C LYS A 37 17.25 3.70 -23.12
N ASN A 38 16.47 4.10 -22.13
CA ASN A 38 16.01 5.47 -21.98
C ASN A 38 15.15 5.91 -23.16
N GLU A 39 14.37 5.00 -23.75
CA GLU A 39 13.27 5.38 -24.64
C GLU A 39 12.06 5.77 -23.78
N TRP A 40 11.27 6.74 -24.24
CA TRP A 40 10.02 7.08 -23.57
C TRP A 40 8.95 7.59 -24.52
N VAL A 41 7.70 7.41 -24.09
CA VAL A 41 6.52 8.06 -24.68
C VAL A 41 5.88 8.92 -23.60
N GLU A 42 5.75 10.20 -23.87
CA GLU A 42 5.09 11.14 -22.97
C GLU A 42 3.65 11.39 -23.42
N ILE A 43 2.75 11.45 -22.44
CA ILE A 43 1.39 11.95 -22.64
C ILE A 43 1.09 13.15 -21.74
N TYR A 44 0.26 14.05 -22.27
CA TYR A 44 -0.24 15.22 -21.58
C TYR A 44 -1.76 15.18 -21.41
N ASN A 45 -2.21 15.54 -20.21
CA ASN A 45 -3.62 15.76 -19.91
C ASN A 45 -3.98 17.25 -20.10
N ASP A 46 -4.57 17.57 -21.25
CA ASP A 46 -5.04 18.92 -21.60
C ASP A 46 -6.37 19.32 -20.95
N LYS A 47 -6.93 18.45 -20.10
CA LYS A 47 -8.19 18.71 -19.41
C LYS A 47 -7.95 19.42 -18.09
N ASN A 48 -8.98 20.15 -17.66
CA ASN A 48 -9.03 20.82 -16.37
C ASN A 48 -9.44 19.88 -15.21
N TYR A 49 -9.37 18.57 -15.41
CA TYR A 49 -9.63 17.54 -14.40
C TYR A 49 -8.63 16.39 -14.56
N SER A 50 -8.44 15.61 -13.51
CA SER A 50 -7.54 14.46 -13.54
C SER A 50 -8.11 13.29 -14.35
N ILE A 51 -7.24 12.59 -15.08
CA ILE A 51 -7.60 11.42 -15.89
C ILE A 51 -7.01 10.17 -15.23
N ASN A 52 -7.86 9.17 -14.99
CA ASN A 52 -7.40 7.84 -14.56
C ASN A 52 -6.97 7.02 -15.79
N ILE A 53 -5.73 6.54 -15.77
CA ILE A 53 -5.08 5.79 -16.84
C ILE A 53 -4.79 4.33 -16.46
N GLU A 54 -5.42 3.78 -15.43
CA GLU A 54 -5.22 2.39 -14.96
C GLU A 54 -5.38 1.31 -16.05
N ASN A 55 -6.16 1.60 -17.10
CA ASN A 55 -6.38 0.70 -18.23
C ASN A 55 -5.77 1.22 -19.55
N LEU A 56 -4.81 2.15 -19.47
CA LEU A 56 -4.11 2.63 -20.64
C LEU A 56 -3.24 1.51 -21.20
N THR A 57 -3.30 1.30 -22.51
CA THR A 57 -2.34 0.45 -23.21
C THR A 57 -1.52 1.27 -24.19
N LEU A 58 -0.21 1.05 -24.21
CA LEU A 58 0.74 1.61 -25.17
C LEU A 58 1.16 0.50 -26.13
N CYS A 59 0.94 0.67 -27.44
CA CYS A 59 1.21 -0.37 -28.44
C CYS A 59 0.50 -1.72 -28.16
N GLY A 60 -0.65 -1.67 -27.49
CA GLY A 60 -1.39 -2.86 -27.06
C GLY A 60 -0.90 -3.50 -25.76
N ASP A 61 0.20 -3.01 -25.18
CA ASP A 61 0.71 -3.47 -23.88
C ASP A 61 0.12 -2.65 -22.74
N GLN A 62 -0.35 -3.34 -21.69
CA GLN A 62 -0.83 -2.67 -20.48
C GLN A 62 0.33 -2.05 -19.71
N ILE A 63 0.15 -0.80 -19.30
CA ILE A 63 1.06 -0.20 -18.32
C ILE A 63 0.86 -0.88 -16.96
N VAL A 64 1.95 -1.24 -16.28
CA VAL A 64 1.90 -1.87 -14.96
C VAL A 64 2.71 -1.00 -14.01
N ASN A 65 2.17 -0.76 -12.82
CA ASN A 65 2.92 -0.04 -11.80
C ASN A 65 3.76 -1.03 -10.99
N GLU A 66 5.06 -1.13 -11.27
CA GLU A 66 5.95 -1.97 -10.46
C GLU A 66 6.16 -1.42 -9.04
N TYR A 67 6.03 -0.10 -8.85
CA TYR A 67 6.09 0.53 -7.54
C TYR A 67 4.70 0.52 -6.88
N GLN A 68 4.46 -0.46 -6.00
CA GLN A 68 3.15 -0.85 -5.42
C GLN A 68 2.26 0.25 -4.76
N ASN A 69 2.57 1.55 -4.87
CA ASN A 69 1.78 2.63 -4.27
C ASN A 69 1.54 3.87 -5.17
N ALA A 70 2.01 3.93 -6.42
CA ALA A 70 1.77 5.11 -7.27
C ALA A 70 0.34 5.15 -7.85
N SER A 71 -0.29 6.34 -7.86
CA SER A 71 -1.64 6.52 -8.40
C SER A 71 -1.64 6.64 -9.92
N PHE A 72 -2.54 5.91 -10.60
CA PHE A 72 -2.79 6.00 -12.05
C PHE A 72 -3.57 7.26 -12.46
N LEU A 73 -3.48 8.34 -11.69
CA LEU A 73 -4.15 9.61 -12.00
C LEU A 73 -3.14 10.59 -12.59
N ILE A 74 -3.37 11.02 -13.83
CA ILE A 74 -2.69 12.18 -14.41
C ILE A 74 -3.49 13.41 -13.97
N GLU A 75 -2.88 14.32 -13.22
CA GLU A 75 -3.54 15.55 -12.79
C GLU A 75 -3.86 16.45 -14.00
N ASN A 76 -4.75 17.42 -13.82
CA ASN A 76 -5.04 18.38 -14.87
C ASN A 76 -3.77 19.16 -15.26
N ASN A 77 -3.55 19.38 -16.55
CA ASN A 77 -2.37 20.07 -17.07
C ASN A 77 -1.04 19.46 -16.59
N SER A 78 -0.97 18.14 -16.47
CA SER A 78 0.25 17.42 -16.08
C SER A 78 0.65 16.38 -17.10
N PHE A 79 1.92 15.99 -17.03
CA PHE A 79 2.56 15.03 -17.93
C PHE A 79 2.70 13.67 -17.27
N PHE A 80 2.87 12.66 -18.11
CA PHE A 80 3.05 11.29 -17.70
C PHE A 80 4.00 10.57 -18.65
N LEU A 81 5.06 9.96 -18.10
CA LEU A 81 6.10 9.27 -18.86
C LEU A 81 5.90 7.75 -18.84
N MET A 82 5.72 7.21 -20.05
CA MET A 82 5.88 5.83 -20.54
C MET A 82 7.34 5.40 -20.68
N VAL A 83 7.96 4.61 -19.80
CA VAL A 83 9.42 4.33 -19.87
C VAL A 83 9.73 2.84 -19.84
N ASP A 84 10.83 2.45 -20.48
CA ASP A 84 11.37 1.09 -20.37
C ASP A 84 11.85 0.69 -18.98
N SER A 85 11.59 -0.57 -18.62
CA SER A 85 11.86 -1.12 -17.28
C SER A 85 13.31 -1.03 -16.81
N ASP A 86 14.26 -0.97 -17.74
CA ASP A 86 15.71 -0.92 -17.46
C ASP A 86 16.34 0.44 -17.80
N SER A 87 15.51 1.48 -17.94
CA SER A 87 15.97 2.85 -18.16
C SER A 87 16.30 3.57 -16.87
N ASN A 88 17.34 4.42 -16.92
CA ASN A 88 17.75 5.28 -15.82
C ASN A 88 17.39 6.75 -16.11
N ILE A 89 16.19 7.00 -16.63
CA ILE A 89 15.82 8.38 -17.05
C ILE A 89 15.81 9.38 -15.89
N THR A 90 15.55 8.93 -14.66
CA THR A 90 15.50 9.79 -13.47
C THR A 90 16.87 10.29 -13.03
N GLU A 91 17.93 9.58 -13.42
CA GLU A 91 19.31 9.95 -13.10
C GLU A 91 19.90 10.84 -14.20
N ASN A 92 19.43 10.67 -15.44
CA ASN A 92 20.06 11.26 -16.62
C ASN A 92 19.29 12.47 -17.19
N LEU A 93 18.00 12.64 -16.88
CA LEU A 93 17.15 13.67 -17.47
C LEU A 93 16.59 14.61 -16.40
N ASN A 94 16.44 15.89 -16.77
CA ASN A 94 15.75 16.88 -15.96
C ASN A 94 14.23 16.73 -16.14
N ILE A 95 13.60 15.91 -15.29
CA ILE A 95 12.16 15.62 -15.35
C ILE A 95 11.42 16.50 -14.36
N SER A 96 10.33 17.14 -14.82
CA SER A 96 9.46 17.94 -13.96
C SER A 96 8.95 17.13 -12.76
N ASN A 97 9.01 17.71 -11.56
CA ASN A 97 8.53 17.06 -10.33
C ASN A 97 7.01 16.79 -10.31
N LYS A 98 6.26 17.41 -11.23
CA LYS A 98 4.82 17.18 -11.44
C LYS A 98 4.57 15.98 -12.36
N THR A 99 5.60 15.49 -13.03
CA THR A 99 5.49 14.40 -13.98
C THR A 99 5.59 13.07 -13.28
N LYS A 100 4.63 12.19 -13.58
CA LYS A 100 4.66 10.81 -13.08
C LYS A 100 5.39 9.94 -14.08
N ILE A 101 6.21 9.04 -13.57
CA ILE A 101 7.03 8.13 -14.36
C ILE A 101 6.54 6.71 -14.11
N PHE A 102 6.27 5.97 -15.19
CA PHE A 102 5.84 4.58 -15.14
C PHE A 102 6.76 3.73 -15.99
N PHE A 103 7.33 2.72 -15.34
CA PHE A 103 8.13 1.70 -15.99
C PHE A 103 7.21 0.62 -16.54
N LEU A 104 7.36 0.29 -17.81
CA LEU A 104 6.63 -0.81 -18.44
C LEU A 104 7.09 -2.13 -17.83
N LYS A 105 6.22 -3.15 -17.81
CA LYS A 105 6.59 -4.50 -17.36
C LYS A 105 7.56 -5.20 -18.32
N LYS A 106 7.53 -4.81 -19.59
CA LYS A 106 8.44 -5.32 -20.61
C LYS A 106 9.73 -4.53 -20.58
N LYS A 107 10.81 -5.17 -21.06
CA LYS A 107 12.12 -4.56 -21.17
C LYS A 107 12.17 -3.38 -22.15
N THR A 108 11.30 -3.39 -23.15
CA THR A 108 11.33 -2.43 -24.27
C THR A 108 9.94 -1.87 -24.54
N ILE A 109 9.86 -0.64 -25.06
CA ILE A 109 8.61 0.03 -25.41
C ILE A 109 8.08 -0.65 -26.67
N CYS A 110 6.79 -0.94 -26.70
CA CYS A 110 6.20 -1.73 -27.78
C CYS A 110 6.92 -3.10 -27.90
N SER A 111 6.87 -3.78 -29.06
CA SER A 111 7.39 -5.16 -29.13
C SER A 111 8.91 -5.28 -29.21
N TYR A 112 9.64 -4.23 -29.63
CA TYR A 112 11.07 -4.29 -29.92
C TYR A 112 11.84 -3.00 -29.59
N GLY A 113 11.28 -2.12 -28.77
CA GLY A 113 11.75 -0.74 -28.62
C GLY A 113 11.14 0.16 -29.69
N LEU A 114 11.33 1.46 -29.52
CA LEU A 114 10.91 2.48 -30.48
C LEU A 114 11.83 2.45 -31.71
N SER A 115 11.25 2.47 -32.91
CA SER A 115 12.04 2.40 -34.15
C SER A 115 12.72 3.72 -34.50
N ASN A 116 14.04 3.70 -34.75
CA ASN A 116 14.80 4.83 -35.33
C ASN A 116 14.40 5.17 -36.78
N THR A 117 13.61 4.32 -37.43
CA THR A 117 13.06 4.58 -38.76
C THR A 117 11.61 5.07 -38.74
N GLY A 118 11.06 5.32 -37.55
CA GLY A 118 9.66 5.67 -37.37
C GLY A 118 8.78 4.44 -37.14
N GLU A 119 7.77 4.59 -36.30
CA GLU A 119 6.68 3.64 -36.17
C GLU A 119 5.37 4.33 -35.74
N ASN A 120 4.29 3.56 -35.70
CA ASN A 120 2.99 4.04 -35.25
C ASN A 120 2.76 3.66 -33.78
N ILE A 121 2.80 4.66 -32.92
CA ILE A 121 2.47 4.53 -31.51
C ILE A 121 0.97 4.64 -31.33
N SER A 122 0.38 3.68 -30.64
CA SER A 122 -1.02 3.70 -30.28
C SER A 122 -1.20 3.74 -28.77
N ILE A 123 -2.01 4.68 -28.30
CA ILE A 123 -2.46 4.74 -26.93
C ILE A 123 -3.95 4.49 -26.90
N ASN A 124 -4.36 3.43 -26.21
CA ASN A 124 -5.77 3.10 -26.03
C ASN A 124 -6.14 3.29 -24.57
N LEU A 125 -7.08 4.20 -24.32
CA LEU A 125 -7.69 4.39 -23.02
C LEU A 125 -9.21 4.36 -23.15
N SER A 126 -9.84 3.34 -22.57
CA SER A 126 -11.31 3.22 -22.50
C SER A 126 -12.01 3.36 -23.86
N ASN A 127 -11.46 2.74 -24.91
CA ASN A 127 -11.91 2.78 -26.31
C ASN A 127 -11.60 4.07 -27.09
N ASN A 128 -10.93 5.05 -26.47
CA ASN A 128 -10.33 6.15 -27.21
C ASN A 128 -8.92 5.74 -27.62
N VAL A 129 -8.70 5.64 -28.93
CA VAL A 129 -7.39 5.32 -29.47
C VAL A 129 -6.79 6.61 -30.03
N SER A 130 -5.67 7.04 -29.45
CA SER A 130 -4.80 8.04 -30.03
C SER A 130 -3.71 7.33 -30.82
N HIS A 131 -3.48 7.76 -32.05
CA HIS A 131 -2.42 7.24 -32.91
C HIS A 131 -1.45 8.37 -33.21
N PHE A 132 -0.16 8.06 -33.16
CA PHE A 132 0.89 8.95 -33.60
C PHE A 132 1.92 8.16 -34.40
N ASP A 133 1.98 8.44 -35.70
CA ASP A 133 3.04 7.95 -36.58
C ASP A 133 4.14 9.01 -36.65
N TYR A 134 5.28 8.73 -36.03
CA TYR A 134 6.36 9.68 -35.91
C TYR A 134 7.38 9.61 -37.07
N SER A 135 7.12 8.78 -38.08
CA SER A 135 8.04 8.57 -39.22
C SER A 135 8.36 9.83 -40.01
N ASN A 136 7.45 10.83 -40.01
CA ASN A 136 7.67 12.11 -40.70
C ASN A 136 8.39 13.16 -39.86
N TYR A 137 8.70 12.85 -38.59
CA TYR A 137 9.25 13.82 -37.63
C TYR A 137 10.63 13.40 -37.12
N LEU A 138 11.22 12.35 -37.69
CA LEU A 138 12.55 11.86 -37.36
C LEU A 138 13.61 12.95 -37.60
N SER A 139 14.53 13.08 -36.65
CA SER A 139 15.78 13.80 -36.83
C SER A 139 16.85 12.87 -37.40
N SER A 140 17.81 13.43 -38.16
CA SER A 140 19.02 12.72 -38.56
C SER A 140 20.01 12.53 -37.40
N ASP A 141 19.87 13.35 -36.36
CA ASP A 141 20.73 13.36 -35.18
C ASP A 141 20.03 12.67 -34.00
N LYS A 142 20.82 11.98 -33.16
CA LYS A 142 20.32 11.28 -31.98
C LYS A 142 19.87 12.25 -30.89
N GLY A 143 18.89 11.81 -30.11
CA GLY A 143 18.39 12.48 -28.92
C GLY A 143 17.32 13.53 -29.18
N TYR A 144 16.81 13.67 -30.40
CA TYR A 144 15.76 14.66 -30.70
C TYR A 144 14.40 13.96 -30.78
N ALA A 145 13.54 14.23 -29.81
CA ALA A 145 12.20 13.67 -29.75
C ALA A 145 11.19 14.54 -30.52
N PRO A 146 10.40 13.97 -31.46
CA PRO A 146 9.23 14.66 -31.97
C PRO A 146 8.24 14.96 -30.84
N PHE A 147 7.60 16.13 -30.93
CA PHE A 147 6.72 16.64 -29.89
C PHE A 147 5.46 17.28 -30.49
N TYR A 148 4.41 17.40 -29.67
CA TYR A 148 3.16 18.06 -30.03
C TYR A 148 3.20 19.53 -29.62
N ASP A 149 3.20 20.43 -30.59
CA ASP A 149 3.11 21.86 -30.36
C ASP A 149 1.65 22.28 -30.16
N LEU A 150 1.31 22.68 -28.93
CA LEU A 150 -0.04 23.13 -28.58
C LEU A 150 -0.49 24.36 -29.38
N ASN A 151 0.42 25.26 -29.74
CA ASN A 151 0.09 26.52 -30.43
C ASN A 151 -0.35 26.25 -31.87
N SER A 152 0.39 25.39 -32.58
CA SER A 152 0.03 24.98 -33.94
C SER A 152 -0.95 23.80 -33.99
N SER A 153 -1.19 23.12 -32.85
CA SER A 153 -1.95 21.87 -32.77
C SER A 153 -1.45 20.82 -33.77
N SER A 154 -0.13 20.71 -33.89
CA SER A 154 0.54 19.80 -34.83
C SER A 154 1.83 19.24 -34.24
N TYR A 155 2.23 18.06 -34.69
CA TYR A 155 3.53 17.51 -34.32
C TYR A 155 4.66 18.20 -35.09
N LYS A 156 5.80 18.37 -34.43
CA LYS A 156 7.04 18.93 -34.98
C LYS A 156 8.22 18.03 -34.64
N SER A 157 9.28 18.10 -35.44
CA SER A 157 10.56 17.48 -35.08
C SER A 157 11.17 18.20 -33.88
N GLY A 158 11.76 17.43 -32.96
CA GLY A 158 12.41 17.99 -31.77
C GLY A 158 13.58 18.91 -32.12
N CYS A 159 13.74 19.98 -31.34
CA CYS A 159 14.87 20.91 -31.44
C CYS A 159 15.78 20.89 -30.21
N ILE A 160 15.43 20.13 -29.16
CA ILE A 160 16.23 19.95 -27.96
C ILE A 160 16.70 18.51 -27.89
N GLN A 161 18.01 18.37 -27.72
CA GLN A 161 18.66 17.10 -27.52
C GLN A 161 18.33 16.56 -26.11
N ASN A 162 18.01 15.26 -26.01
CA ASN A 162 17.37 14.57 -24.89
C ASN A 162 15.92 14.95 -24.59
N GLY A 163 15.26 15.74 -25.44
CA GLY A 163 13.86 16.10 -25.27
C GLY A 163 13.60 16.97 -24.03
N THR A 164 12.33 17.11 -23.65
CA THR A 164 11.92 17.91 -22.48
C THR A 164 10.87 17.20 -21.63
N PRO A 165 11.20 16.04 -21.03
CA PRO A 165 10.22 15.24 -20.30
C PRO A 165 9.62 16.00 -19.11
N GLY A 166 8.32 16.25 -19.17
CA GLY A 166 7.53 16.97 -18.19
C GLY A 166 7.30 18.43 -18.49
N TYR A 167 7.66 18.89 -19.69
CA TYR A 167 7.56 20.28 -20.13
C TYR A 167 7.08 20.36 -21.57
N PHE A 168 6.35 21.43 -21.91
CA PHE A 168 6.08 21.72 -23.30
C PHE A 168 7.34 22.28 -23.95
N LEU A 169 7.67 21.72 -25.11
CA LEU A 169 8.73 22.24 -25.93
C LEU A 169 8.21 23.41 -26.77
N ASP A 170 8.86 24.57 -26.67
CA ASP A 170 8.67 25.71 -27.56
C ASP A 170 9.91 25.84 -28.46
N CYS A 171 9.83 25.25 -29.66
CA CYS A 171 10.89 25.43 -30.65
C CYS A 171 10.69 26.76 -31.37
N PRO A 172 11.60 27.74 -31.23
CA PRO A 172 11.46 29.03 -31.92
C PRO A 172 11.42 28.80 -33.45
N GLU A 173 10.31 29.20 -34.08
CA GLU A 173 10.17 29.17 -35.54
C GLU A 173 11.14 30.17 -36.18
N GLY A 174 12.33 29.69 -36.54
CA GLY A 174 13.35 30.47 -37.23
C GLY A 174 14.31 31.21 -36.31
N GLY A 175 15.26 30.47 -35.70
CA GLY A 175 16.62 30.96 -35.48
C GLY A 175 16.82 32.22 -34.62
N THR A 176 15.84 32.61 -33.82
CA THR A 176 16.06 33.52 -32.68
C THR A 176 15.39 32.88 -31.49
N THR A 177 16.20 32.36 -30.57
CA THR A 177 15.81 31.84 -29.26
C THR A 177 14.85 32.83 -28.59
N SER A 178 13.55 32.53 -28.61
CA SER A 178 12.60 33.16 -27.70
C SER A 178 13.11 32.84 -26.31
N VAL A 179 13.42 33.88 -25.54
CA VAL A 179 13.81 33.75 -24.14
C VAL A 179 12.61 33.09 -23.46
N SER A 180 12.80 31.85 -23.00
CA SER A 180 11.86 31.13 -22.14
C SER A 180 11.43 32.07 -21.02
N ASN A 181 10.12 32.26 -20.85
CA ASN A 181 9.58 33.07 -19.76
C ASN A 181 9.67 32.35 -18.40
N ASP A 182 10.15 31.11 -18.39
CA ASP A 182 10.31 30.33 -17.19
C ASP A 182 11.76 30.43 -16.70
N LEU A 183 11.93 30.50 -15.38
CA LEU A 183 13.26 30.48 -14.79
C LEU A 183 13.80 29.03 -14.88
N GLU A 184 14.88 28.88 -15.63
CA GLU A 184 15.59 27.60 -15.77
C GLU A 184 16.81 27.61 -14.86
N TYR A 185 17.00 26.51 -14.14
CA TYR A 185 18.12 26.38 -13.24
C TYR A 185 18.77 25.01 -13.37
N ASP A 186 20.00 24.99 -13.87
CA ASP A 186 20.84 23.80 -13.97
C ASP A 186 22.06 23.92 -13.04
N LEU A 187 22.38 22.83 -12.35
CA LEU A 187 23.52 22.72 -11.45
C LEU A 187 24.43 21.61 -11.96
N GLU A 188 25.67 21.97 -12.24
CA GLU A 188 26.74 21.07 -12.60
C GLU A 188 27.83 21.10 -11.52
N ILE A 189 28.64 20.05 -11.50
CA ILE A 189 29.82 19.96 -10.64
C ILE A 189 31.02 19.58 -11.52
N SER A 190 32.23 19.98 -11.14
CA SER A 190 33.43 19.75 -11.94
C SER A 190 33.79 18.27 -12.13
N ASP A 191 33.45 17.42 -11.15
CA ASP A 191 33.75 16.00 -11.17
C ASP A 191 32.71 15.22 -10.34
N ASP A 192 32.45 13.98 -10.76
CA ASP A 192 31.60 13.03 -10.03
C ASP A 192 32.43 12.24 -8.98
N PHE A 193 33.75 12.40 -8.99
CA PHE A 193 34.70 11.80 -8.05
C PHE A 193 35.69 12.84 -7.55
N ILE A 194 35.95 12.85 -6.23
CA ILE A 194 36.84 13.86 -5.63
C ILE A 194 37.74 13.23 -4.59
N GLU A 195 39.05 13.45 -4.70
CA GLU A 195 40.04 13.05 -3.70
C GLU A 195 40.30 14.14 -2.65
N ILE A 196 41.06 13.80 -1.61
CA ILE A 196 41.42 14.77 -0.57
C ILE A 196 42.27 15.92 -1.14
N ASN A 197 41.89 17.15 -0.77
CA ASN A 197 42.47 18.40 -1.27
C ASN A 197 42.16 18.74 -2.74
N GLU A 198 41.35 17.95 -3.44
CA GLU A 198 40.77 18.37 -4.71
C GLU A 198 39.55 19.27 -4.46
N SER A 199 39.35 20.27 -5.32
CA SER A 199 38.24 21.20 -5.17
C SER A 199 37.09 20.79 -6.06
N LEU A 200 35.89 20.64 -5.48
CA LEU A 200 34.64 20.58 -6.21
C LEU A 200 34.25 21.98 -6.67
N GLU A 201 34.25 22.25 -7.96
CA GLU A 201 33.72 23.52 -8.48
C GLU A 201 32.22 23.38 -8.77
N PHE A 202 31.44 24.38 -8.37
CA PHE A 202 30.00 24.43 -8.66
C PHE A 202 29.78 25.22 -9.94
N LEU A 203 29.33 24.51 -10.97
CA LEU A 203 29.11 25.02 -12.32
C LEU A 203 27.61 25.01 -12.63
N GLY A 204 27.24 25.57 -13.78
CA GLY A 204 25.86 25.62 -14.25
C GLY A 204 25.35 27.04 -14.47
N THR A 205 24.08 27.11 -14.87
CA THR A 205 23.47 28.34 -15.36
C THR A 205 22.08 28.56 -14.78
N ILE A 206 21.75 29.82 -14.51
CA ILE A 206 20.40 30.28 -14.16
C ILE A 206 19.93 31.20 -15.29
N ASN A 207 18.96 30.75 -16.08
CA ASN A 207 18.33 31.57 -17.11
C ASN A 207 17.11 32.27 -16.50
N SER A 208 17.20 33.57 -16.24
CA SER A 208 16.13 34.33 -15.60
C SER A 208 15.34 35.13 -16.64
N PRO A 209 14.00 35.02 -16.69
CA PRO A 209 13.19 35.70 -17.69
C PRO A 209 13.13 37.21 -17.48
N ASN A 210 13.39 37.67 -16.25
CA ASN A 210 13.40 39.08 -15.89
C ASN A 210 14.53 39.33 -14.89
N LYS A 211 14.92 40.60 -14.76
CA LYS A 211 15.77 41.04 -13.66
C LYS A 211 15.02 40.89 -12.32
N THR A 212 15.53 40.07 -11.41
CA THR A 212 14.90 39.82 -10.10
C THR A 212 15.95 39.51 -9.03
N TYR A 213 15.52 39.48 -7.77
CA TYR A 213 16.34 39.00 -6.65
C TYR A 213 15.96 37.57 -6.29
N ALA A 214 16.94 36.75 -5.97
CA ALA A 214 16.75 35.36 -5.61
C ALA A 214 17.59 34.99 -4.40
N ASN A 215 17.06 34.15 -3.52
CA ASN A 215 17.86 33.50 -2.48
C ASN A 215 18.42 32.20 -3.05
N LEU A 216 19.74 32.16 -3.25
CA LEU A 216 20.46 30.98 -3.70
C LEU A 216 21.15 30.33 -2.51
N THR A 217 20.85 29.05 -2.28
CA THR A 217 21.51 28.20 -1.30
C THR A 217 22.23 27.06 -2.03
N ILE A 218 23.52 26.84 -1.79
CA ILE A 218 24.29 25.66 -2.22
C ILE A 218 24.85 24.98 -0.98
N LYS A 219 24.59 23.68 -0.85
CA LYS A 219 25.04 22.89 0.30
C LYS A 219 25.38 21.47 -0.10
N ILE A 220 26.24 20.84 0.68
CA ILE A 220 26.63 19.45 0.52
C ILE A 220 25.90 18.58 1.54
N GLY A 221 25.28 17.51 1.06
CA GLY A 221 24.64 16.49 1.88
C GLY A 221 25.50 15.25 1.99
N ILE A 222 25.55 14.64 3.17
CA ILE A 222 26.26 13.40 3.46
C ILE A 222 25.25 12.25 3.46
N LYS A 223 25.52 11.17 2.72
CA LYS A 223 24.63 9.99 2.73
C LYS A 223 24.58 9.35 4.13
N SER A 224 23.38 9.11 4.64
CA SER A 224 23.10 8.39 5.88
C SER A 224 22.04 7.29 5.66
N SER A 225 21.73 6.52 6.71
CA SER A 225 20.70 5.47 6.65
C SER A 225 19.28 6.02 6.40
N TYR A 226 19.05 7.32 6.59
CA TYR A 226 17.75 7.97 6.44
C TYR A 226 17.65 8.90 5.22
N GLY A 227 18.70 8.99 4.38
CA GLY A 227 18.74 9.88 3.22
C GLY A 227 20.05 10.66 3.14
N TYR A 228 19.98 11.95 2.82
CA TYR A 228 21.15 12.84 2.91
C TYR A 228 20.94 13.83 4.05
N ASP A 229 21.88 13.84 4.99
CA ASP A 229 21.94 14.82 6.05
C ASP A 229 22.71 16.05 5.56
N TYR A 230 22.24 17.25 5.87
CA TYR A 230 22.84 18.51 5.44
C TYR A 230 23.31 19.30 6.67
N PRO A 231 24.52 19.04 7.18
CA PRO A 231 25.08 19.77 8.31
C PRO A 231 25.17 21.27 8.02
N GLU A 232 25.05 22.11 9.06
CA GLU A 232 25.11 23.57 8.90
C GLU A 232 26.47 24.04 8.38
N GLU A 233 27.55 23.35 8.75
CA GLU A 233 28.91 23.60 8.29
C GLU A 233 29.14 23.28 6.81
N LEU A 234 28.24 22.52 6.18
CA LEU A 234 28.28 22.18 4.76
C LEU A 234 27.30 23.02 3.92
N ILE A 235 26.82 24.14 4.48
CA ILE A 235 26.16 25.20 3.72
C ILE A 235 27.25 26.12 3.16
N LEU A 236 27.57 25.91 1.88
CA LEU A 236 28.68 26.58 1.21
C LEU A 236 28.31 27.99 0.75
N PHE A 237 27.05 28.18 0.38
CA PHE A 237 26.50 29.46 -0.06
C PHE A 237 25.05 29.58 0.38
N ASP A 238 24.68 30.71 0.96
CA ASP A 238 23.29 31.04 1.30
C ASP A 238 23.13 32.56 1.33
N LYS A 239 22.81 33.15 0.17
CA LYS A 239 22.74 34.60 0.01
C LYS A 239 21.66 35.00 -0.99
N GLU A 240 21.15 36.21 -0.81
CA GLU A 240 20.39 36.91 -1.84
C GLU A 240 21.34 37.35 -2.97
N ILE A 241 20.98 37.02 -4.20
CA ILE A 241 21.70 37.33 -5.42
C ILE A 241 20.79 38.11 -6.38
N GLU A 242 21.39 38.97 -7.20
CA GLU A 242 20.68 39.68 -8.27
C GLU A 242 20.83 38.88 -9.57
N LEU A 243 19.71 38.40 -10.10
CA LEU A 243 19.66 37.74 -11.40
C LEU A 243 19.42 38.79 -12.49
N LYS A 244 20.31 38.83 -13.48
CA LYS A 244 20.09 39.60 -14.71
C LYS A 244 19.12 38.83 -15.60
N GLU A 245 18.38 39.55 -16.43
CA GLU A 245 17.61 38.93 -17.52
C GLU A 245 18.54 38.15 -18.45
N GLY A 246 18.14 36.92 -18.79
CA GLY A 246 18.94 35.95 -19.54
C GLY A 246 19.81 35.05 -18.65
N VAL A 247 20.91 34.55 -19.21
CA VAL A 247 21.78 33.55 -18.58
C VAL A 247 22.71 34.18 -17.55
N ASN A 248 22.69 33.64 -16.34
CA ASN A 248 23.60 33.98 -15.24
C ASN A 248 24.43 32.74 -14.90
N ASN A 249 25.75 32.86 -14.93
CA ASN A 249 26.65 31.76 -14.55
C ASN A 249 26.72 31.63 -13.02
N ILE A 250 26.55 30.42 -12.49
CA ILE A 250 26.66 30.17 -11.03
C ILE A 250 28.04 30.55 -10.52
N SER A 251 29.09 30.24 -11.29
CA SER A 251 30.47 30.58 -10.93
C SER A 251 30.65 32.08 -10.73
N GLU A 252 30.09 32.92 -11.61
CA GLU A 252 30.12 34.38 -11.43
C GLU A 252 29.30 34.84 -10.20
N LEU A 253 28.09 34.31 -10.02
CA LEU A 253 27.19 34.68 -8.92
C LEU A 253 27.76 34.29 -7.54
N THR A 254 28.54 33.21 -7.49
CA THR A 254 29.08 32.64 -6.26
C THR A 254 30.55 33.00 -6.04
N ASN A 255 31.16 33.80 -6.92
CA ASN A 255 32.60 34.13 -6.94
C ASN A 255 33.50 32.89 -7.03
N ASN A 256 33.22 32.01 -7.98
CA ASN A 256 33.87 30.73 -8.22
C ASN A 256 33.89 29.88 -6.95
N LEU A 257 32.70 29.71 -6.35
CA LEU A 257 32.55 28.85 -5.18
C LEU A 257 33.08 27.45 -5.52
N SER A 258 33.96 26.98 -4.66
CA SER A 258 34.41 25.61 -4.66
C SER A 258 34.39 25.07 -3.25
N TRP A 259 34.35 23.75 -3.13
CA TRP A 259 34.45 23.05 -1.86
C TRP A 259 35.58 22.05 -1.92
N THR A 260 36.54 22.21 -1.02
CA THR A 260 37.67 21.29 -0.86
C THR A 260 37.45 20.52 0.45
N PRO A 261 37.22 19.20 0.38
CA PRO A 261 37.13 18.38 1.58
C PRO A 261 38.49 18.36 2.28
N THR A 262 38.50 18.67 3.58
CA THR A 262 39.72 18.71 4.42
C THR A 262 39.79 17.56 5.44
N ASP A 263 38.65 17.06 5.91
CA ASP A 263 38.57 15.97 6.91
C ASP A 263 37.27 15.15 6.80
N GLU A 264 36.56 15.29 5.69
CA GLU A 264 35.31 14.59 5.40
C GLU A 264 35.58 13.11 5.11
N LEU A 265 34.56 12.29 5.31
CA LEU A 265 34.66 10.84 5.24
C LEU A 265 34.39 10.34 3.84
N SER A 266 35.06 9.27 3.43
CA SER A 266 34.80 8.70 2.12
C SER A 266 33.39 8.13 2.04
N GLY A 267 32.67 8.42 0.96
CA GLY A 267 31.32 7.97 0.75
C GLY A 267 30.59 8.75 -0.34
N GLU A 268 29.29 8.52 -0.46
CA GLU A 268 28.44 9.24 -1.41
C GLU A 268 27.97 10.57 -0.81
N TYR A 269 28.09 11.63 -1.59
CA TYR A 269 27.70 12.99 -1.24
C TYR A 269 26.72 13.55 -2.27
N LYS A 270 25.95 14.55 -1.85
CA LYS A 270 24.96 15.22 -2.71
C LYS A 270 25.16 16.73 -2.69
N ALA A 271 25.63 17.28 -3.79
CA ALA A 271 25.59 18.71 -4.05
C ALA A 271 24.15 19.11 -4.32
N TYR A 272 23.55 19.85 -3.41
CA TYR A 272 22.17 20.32 -3.50
C TYR A 272 22.17 21.83 -3.64
N SER A 273 21.39 22.34 -4.58
CA SER A 273 21.11 23.76 -4.62
C SER A 273 19.62 24.06 -4.59
N ARG A 274 19.28 25.22 -4.01
CA ARG A 274 17.94 25.76 -3.90
C ARG A 274 17.98 27.21 -4.35
N LEU A 275 17.17 27.54 -5.35
CA LEU A 275 16.97 28.90 -5.82
C LEU A 275 15.52 29.29 -5.54
N VAL A 276 15.30 30.34 -4.76
CA VAL A 276 13.97 30.88 -4.44
C VAL A 276 13.88 32.31 -4.95
N THR A 277 12.94 32.56 -5.86
CA THR A 277 12.57 33.89 -6.32
C THR A 277 11.21 34.28 -5.75
N GLU A 278 10.74 35.49 -6.05
CA GLU A 278 9.36 35.89 -5.75
C GLU A 278 8.30 35.11 -6.56
N TYR A 279 8.70 34.51 -7.68
CA TYR A 279 7.80 33.82 -8.61
C TYR A 279 7.77 32.31 -8.39
N GLU A 280 8.93 31.70 -8.12
CA GLU A 280 9.07 30.25 -8.07
C GLU A 280 10.31 29.77 -7.31
N GLU A 281 10.37 28.44 -7.10
CA GLU A 281 11.46 27.75 -6.41
C GLU A 281 11.97 26.57 -7.25
N LYS A 282 13.30 26.45 -7.41
CA LYS A 282 13.99 25.36 -8.11
C LYS A 282 15.00 24.67 -7.20
N ARG A 283 15.19 23.36 -7.38
CA ARG A 283 15.99 22.49 -6.47
C ARG A 283 16.86 21.44 -7.20
N PRO A 284 17.77 21.84 -8.10
CA PRO A 284 18.64 20.87 -8.77
C PRO A 284 19.65 20.26 -7.80
N TYR A 285 20.17 19.09 -8.15
CA TYR A 285 21.21 18.41 -7.38
C TYR A 285 22.10 17.52 -8.25
N LYS A 286 23.31 17.24 -7.76
CA LYS A 286 24.25 16.26 -8.31
C LYS A 286 24.76 15.35 -7.20
N ILE A 287 24.98 14.08 -7.51
CA ILE A 287 25.55 13.07 -6.60
C ILE A 287 26.99 12.83 -7.04
N PHE A 288 27.91 12.75 -6.08
CA PHE A 288 29.32 12.47 -6.35
C PHE A 288 29.90 11.58 -5.23
N GLU A 289 31.00 10.90 -5.53
CA GLU A 289 31.73 10.07 -4.57
C GLU A 289 32.97 10.80 -4.05
N LEU A 290 33.06 10.90 -2.73
CA LEU A 290 34.22 11.44 -2.04
C LEU A 290 35.17 10.30 -1.65
N ARG A 291 36.40 10.32 -2.13
CA ARG A 291 37.46 9.36 -1.79
C ARG A 291 38.53 10.02 -0.92
N THR A 292 38.12 10.30 0.31
CA THR A 292 38.97 10.95 1.32
C THR A 292 39.39 9.96 2.41
N ARG A 293 39.02 10.20 3.67
CA ARG A 293 39.39 9.40 4.84
C ARG A 293 38.29 8.41 5.20
N GLY A 294 38.65 7.18 5.56
CA GLY A 294 37.69 6.10 5.73
C GLY A 294 37.28 5.44 4.41
N ASN A 295 38.17 5.43 3.41
CA ASN A 295 38.07 4.67 2.16
C ASN A 295 38.29 3.17 2.41
N ILE A 296 37.45 2.66 3.30
CA ILE A 296 37.32 1.25 3.63
C ILE A 296 35.94 0.84 3.17
N PHE A 297 35.88 -0.13 2.28
CA PHE A 297 34.62 -0.59 1.70
C PHE A 297 34.63 -2.09 1.49
N LEU A 298 33.43 -2.65 1.51
CA LEU A 298 33.18 -4.03 1.11
C LEU A 298 33.10 -4.07 -0.41
N SER A 299 34.15 -4.59 -1.05
CA SER A 299 34.24 -4.69 -2.51
C SER A 299 33.55 -5.92 -3.06
N ASN A 300 33.40 -6.97 -2.24
CA ASN A 300 32.66 -8.17 -2.61
C ASN A 300 31.97 -8.78 -1.39
N PHE A 301 30.81 -9.36 -1.62
CA PHE A 301 30.01 -10.11 -0.67
C PHE A 301 29.47 -11.35 -1.37
N SER A 302 29.56 -12.50 -0.72
CA SER A 302 28.97 -13.74 -1.22
C SER A 302 28.43 -14.56 -0.07
N ILE A 303 27.17 -14.96 -0.22
CA ILE A 303 26.45 -15.86 0.66
C ILE A 303 25.79 -16.95 -0.18
N GLU A 304 25.52 -18.11 0.42
CA GLU A 304 24.74 -19.15 -0.27
C GLU A 304 23.33 -18.63 -0.58
N ASP A 305 22.82 -18.86 -1.79
CA ASP A 305 21.47 -18.46 -2.20
C ASP A 305 20.36 -19.07 -1.31
N MET A 306 20.69 -20.16 -0.60
CA MET A 306 19.79 -20.91 0.27
C MET A 306 20.45 -21.24 1.61
N ILE A 307 19.86 -20.75 2.70
CA ILE A 307 20.32 -20.99 4.09
C ILE A 307 19.30 -21.86 4.81
N ARG A 308 19.76 -22.98 5.39
CA ARG A 308 18.87 -23.91 6.12
C ARG A 308 19.08 -23.82 7.63
N ILE A 309 17.99 -23.94 8.39
CA ILE A 309 18.04 -23.94 9.85
C ILE A 309 18.99 -25.02 10.37
N GLY A 310 19.88 -24.63 11.29
CA GLY A 310 20.87 -25.53 11.89
C GLY A 310 22.11 -25.81 11.03
N ASN A 311 22.17 -25.35 9.78
CA ASN A 311 23.39 -25.40 8.98
C ASN A 311 24.29 -24.22 9.31
N LEU A 312 25.60 -24.48 9.35
CA LEU A 312 26.62 -23.43 9.38
C LEU A 312 26.88 -22.98 7.95
N THR A 313 26.40 -21.79 7.58
CA THR A 313 26.68 -21.18 6.28
C THR A 313 27.89 -20.27 6.38
N ASN A 314 28.83 -20.40 5.45
CA ASN A 314 29.97 -19.50 5.32
C ASN A 314 29.55 -18.28 4.52
N ILE A 315 29.76 -17.09 5.09
CA ILE A 315 29.62 -15.81 4.41
C ILE A 315 31.02 -15.29 4.12
N ASN A 316 31.30 -14.98 2.86
CA ASN A 316 32.59 -14.42 2.46
C ASN A 316 32.46 -12.93 2.19
N PHE A 317 33.42 -12.16 2.74
CA PHE A 317 33.53 -10.73 2.56
C PHE A 317 34.91 -10.43 1.99
N THR A 318 34.98 -9.53 1.02
CA THR A 318 36.24 -8.91 0.59
C THR A 318 36.21 -7.46 1.00
N ILE A 319 37.11 -7.06 1.89
CA ILE A 319 37.22 -5.67 2.36
C ILE A 319 38.50 -5.07 1.80
N ASN A 320 38.36 -3.92 1.16
CA ASN A 320 39.49 -3.11 0.71
C ASN A 320 39.68 -1.97 1.71
N ASN A 321 40.89 -1.80 2.20
CA ASN A 321 41.32 -0.60 2.92
C ASN A 321 42.33 0.14 2.05
N GLU A 322 41.89 1.23 1.42
CA GLU A 322 42.73 2.07 0.56
C GLU A 322 43.32 3.27 1.32
N GLU A 323 43.27 3.23 2.66
CA GLU A 323 43.90 4.23 3.52
C GLU A 323 45.33 3.85 3.83
N ASN A 324 46.17 4.87 4.05
CA ASN A 324 47.54 4.74 4.59
C ASN A 324 47.58 4.36 6.09
N SER A 325 46.44 4.06 6.72
CA SER A 325 46.33 3.69 8.13
C SER A 325 45.57 2.38 8.30
N SER A 326 45.88 1.64 9.36
CA SER A 326 45.12 0.43 9.72
C SER A 326 43.90 0.76 10.57
N TYR A 327 42.83 -0.01 10.42
CA TYR A 327 41.57 0.23 11.11
C TYR A 327 41.01 -1.03 11.74
N ASN A 328 40.44 -0.88 12.94
CA ASN A 328 39.61 -1.91 13.53
C ASN A 328 38.22 -1.83 12.92
N VAL A 329 37.88 -2.85 12.14
CA VAL A 329 36.58 -2.97 11.47
C VAL A 329 35.75 -4.07 12.12
N SER A 330 34.45 -3.86 12.21
CA SER A 330 33.45 -4.89 12.48
C SER A 330 32.63 -5.03 11.21
N TYR A 331 32.44 -6.23 10.70
CA TYR A 331 31.65 -6.46 9.50
C TYR A 331 30.58 -7.52 9.76
N GLY A 332 29.57 -7.55 8.92
CA GLY A 332 28.44 -8.43 9.13
C GLY A 332 27.38 -8.33 8.05
N ILE A 333 26.23 -8.92 8.36
CA ILE A 333 25.03 -8.80 7.54
C ILE A 333 23.85 -8.26 8.36
N ARG A 334 23.01 -7.45 7.75
CA ARG A 334 21.67 -7.11 8.24
C ARG A 334 20.65 -7.88 7.41
N ILE A 335 19.72 -8.55 8.06
CA ILE A 335 18.60 -9.21 7.40
C ILE A 335 17.34 -8.40 7.70
N ASN A 336 16.74 -7.83 6.67
CA ASN A 336 15.56 -6.99 6.83
C ASN A 336 14.31 -7.81 7.09
N ASP A 337 13.44 -7.30 7.98
CA ASP A 337 12.16 -7.92 8.32
C ASP A 337 12.30 -9.40 8.72
N PHE A 338 13.42 -9.76 9.35
CA PHE A 338 13.74 -11.14 9.69
C PHE A 338 12.72 -11.71 10.67
N ARG A 339 12.06 -12.81 10.28
CA ARG A 339 11.00 -13.42 11.09
C ARG A 339 11.56 -14.60 11.85
N THR A 340 11.40 -14.56 13.17
CA THR A 340 11.75 -15.63 14.10
C THR A 340 10.53 -16.11 14.85
N ARG A 341 10.69 -17.19 15.62
CA ARG A 341 9.69 -17.63 16.59
C ARG A 341 9.30 -16.52 17.57
N THR A 342 10.16 -15.56 17.88
CA THR A 342 9.86 -14.58 18.92
C THR A 342 9.44 -13.23 18.39
N GLU A 343 9.89 -12.84 17.20
CA GLU A 343 9.70 -11.49 16.69
C GLU A 343 9.88 -11.39 15.18
N LYS A 344 9.46 -10.26 14.63
CA LYS A 344 9.77 -9.79 13.29
C LYS A 344 10.51 -8.47 13.44
N SER A 345 11.79 -8.44 13.08
CA SER A 345 12.66 -7.29 13.28
C SER A 345 13.83 -7.34 12.29
N ASP A 346 14.50 -6.21 12.06
CA ASP A 346 15.79 -6.22 11.37
C ASP A 346 16.83 -6.88 12.27
N HIS A 347 17.50 -7.91 11.77
CA HIS A 347 18.49 -8.65 12.54
C HIS A 347 19.91 -8.40 12.04
N TYR A 348 20.81 -8.06 12.96
CA TYR A 348 22.21 -7.75 12.64
C TYR A 348 23.12 -8.88 13.12
N PHE A 349 23.79 -9.54 12.19
CA PHE A 349 24.81 -10.56 12.46
C PHE A 349 26.19 -9.95 12.31
N ILE A 350 26.83 -9.62 13.43
CA ILE A 350 28.22 -9.13 13.45
C ILE A 350 29.15 -10.34 13.50
N CYS A 351 30.04 -10.44 12.51
CA CYS A 351 30.89 -11.60 12.31
C CYS A 351 32.10 -11.59 13.25
N ASN A 352 33.01 -10.62 13.09
CA ASN A 352 34.18 -10.45 13.95
C ASN A 352 34.69 -9.00 13.87
N LYS A 353 35.45 -8.62 14.88
CA LYS A 353 36.31 -7.43 14.82
C LYS A 353 37.68 -7.85 14.33
N THR A 354 38.16 -7.25 13.25
CA THR A 354 39.52 -7.47 12.74
C THR A 354 40.20 -6.14 12.48
N GLN A 355 41.54 -6.13 12.54
CA GLN A 355 42.33 -4.99 12.14
C GLN A 355 42.75 -5.19 10.68
N ILE A 356 42.27 -4.33 9.79
CA ILE A 356 42.67 -4.37 8.37
C ILE A 356 43.86 -3.45 8.18
N GLN A 357 44.92 -3.96 7.54
CA GLN A 357 46.14 -3.19 7.28
C GLN A 357 45.89 -2.14 6.20
N ASN A 358 46.71 -1.09 6.18
CA ASN A 358 46.66 -0.05 5.16
C ASN A 358 46.97 -0.63 3.77
N ASP A 359 46.29 -0.13 2.73
CA ASP A 359 46.49 -0.53 1.33
C ASP A 359 46.40 -2.05 1.09
N THR A 360 45.45 -2.70 1.76
CA THR A 360 45.24 -4.15 1.64
C THR A 360 43.80 -4.53 1.28
N THR A 361 43.70 -5.67 0.59
CA THR A 361 42.45 -6.39 0.38
C THR A 361 42.48 -7.64 1.25
N GLU A 362 41.53 -7.77 2.18
CA GLU A 362 41.39 -8.95 3.03
C GLU A 362 40.12 -9.74 2.69
N ASN A 363 40.27 -11.06 2.54
CA ASN A 363 39.14 -11.98 2.39
C ASN A 363 38.83 -12.59 3.76
N LEU A 364 37.62 -12.33 4.25
CA LEU A 364 37.16 -12.76 5.56
C LEU A 364 35.98 -13.70 5.42
N THR A 365 35.96 -14.76 6.23
CA THR A 365 34.86 -15.71 6.27
C THR A 365 34.21 -15.70 7.64
N CYS A 366 32.89 -15.67 7.64
CA CYS A 366 32.04 -15.69 8.82
C CYS A 366 31.13 -16.91 8.80
N LYS A 367 30.88 -17.51 9.97
CA LYS A 367 29.92 -18.60 10.09
C LYS A 367 28.61 -18.07 10.64
N LEU A 368 27.59 -18.09 9.81
CA LEU A 368 26.23 -17.76 10.21
C LEU A 368 25.61 -18.99 10.86
N ASN A 369 25.16 -18.84 12.11
CA ASN A 369 24.41 -19.86 12.83
C ASN A 369 23.12 -19.24 13.37
N ILE A 370 22.04 -19.39 12.61
CA ILE A 370 20.72 -18.92 13.05
C ILE A 370 19.85 -20.13 13.37
N THR A 371 19.17 -20.04 14.50
CA THR A 371 18.14 -20.99 14.92
C THR A 371 16.79 -20.28 15.00
N ASN A 372 15.69 -21.02 14.84
CA ASN A 372 14.32 -20.54 15.07
C ASN A 372 13.81 -19.43 14.14
N PHE A 373 14.25 -19.38 12.88
CA PHE A 373 13.70 -18.47 11.87
C PHE A 373 12.58 -19.11 11.06
N ILE A 374 11.72 -18.27 10.47
CA ILE A 374 10.61 -18.67 9.58
C ILE A 374 11.12 -18.75 8.13
N THR A 375 10.56 -19.65 7.35
CA THR A 375 10.90 -19.84 5.93
C THR A 375 10.41 -18.65 5.12
N ASP A 376 11.33 -17.95 4.44
CA ASP A 376 11.01 -16.81 3.57
C ASP A 376 12.20 -16.42 2.68
N ASN A 377 11.96 -15.53 1.72
CA ASN A 377 12.99 -14.83 0.97
C ASN A 377 13.32 -13.49 1.64
N TYR A 378 14.45 -13.42 2.32
CA TYR A 378 14.85 -12.20 3.03
C TYR A 378 15.81 -11.36 2.18
N SER A 379 15.74 -10.04 2.38
CA SER A 379 16.76 -9.12 1.86
C SER A 379 17.92 -9.05 2.84
N VAL A 380 19.09 -9.46 2.38
CA VAL A 380 20.33 -9.49 3.15
C VAL A 380 21.24 -8.37 2.66
N TYR A 381 21.70 -7.54 3.60
CA TYR A 381 22.59 -6.41 3.35
C TYR A 381 23.94 -6.67 4.00
N SER A 382 25.04 -6.57 3.26
CA SER A 382 26.37 -6.58 3.87
C SER A 382 26.72 -5.20 4.41
N PHE A 383 27.29 -5.16 5.62
CA PHE A 383 27.74 -3.91 6.22
C PHE A 383 29.14 -4.01 6.83
N ILE A 384 29.80 -2.85 6.92
CA ILE A 384 31.07 -2.65 7.61
C ILE A 384 31.00 -1.43 8.52
N ASN A 385 31.53 -1.60 9.72
CA ASN A 385 31.61 -0.58 10.76
C ASN A 385 33.06 -0.38 11.18
N PHE A 386 33.52 0.86 11.28
CA PHE A 386 34.86 1.12 11.78
C PHE A 386 34.91 2.45 12.53
N SER A 387 35.84 2.55 13.47
CA SER A 387 36.00 3.74 14.29
C SER A 387 37.02 4.70 13.68
N TYR A 388 36.67 5.98 13.59
CA TYR A 388 37.56 7.05 13.17
C TYR A 388 37.29 8.31 14.01
N LYS A 389 38.33 8.87 14.64
CA LYS A 389 38.27 10.09 15.49
C LYS A 389 37.07 10.11 16.47
N ASN A 390 36.83 8.99 17.16
CA ASN A 390 35.73 8.75 18.11
C ASN A 390 34.33 8.54 17.49
N ASN A 391 34.18 8.64 16.16
CA ASN A 391 32.95 8.29 15.46
C ASN A 391 32.99 6.83 15.00
N VAL A 392 31.86 6.14 15.07
CA VAL A 392 31.67 4.82 14.44
C VAL A 392 30.96 5.07 13.11
N LEU A 393 31.61 4.71 12.02
CA LEU A 393 31.05 4.81 10.69
C LEU A 393 30.39 3.49 10.34
N TYR A 394 29.23 3.55 9.70
CA TYR A 394 28.42 2.41 9.29
C TYR A 394 28.21 2.52 7.78
N LYS A 395 28.66 1.53 7.01
CA LYS A 395 28.49 1.48 5.55
C LYS A 395 27.77 0.21 5.16
N GLU A 396 26.56 0.34 4.60
CA GLU A 396 25.88 -0.73 3.89
C GLU A 396 26.32 -0.73 2.42
N THR A 397 26.43 -1.91 1.83
CA THR A 397 26.98 -2.04 0.47
C THR A 397 26.07 -2.87 -0.42
N HIS A 398 26.18 -4.19 -0.36
CA HIS A 398 25.50 -5.09 -1.27
C HIS A 398 24.18 -5.56 -0.67
N LYS A 399 23.15 -5.63 -1.52
CA LYS A 399 21.84 -6.20 -1.18
C LYS A 399 21.61 -7.45 -2.03
N GLU A 400 21.35 -8.56 -1.39
CA GLU A 400 20.97 -9.82 -2.04
C GLU A 400 19.65 -10.34 -1.49
N LYS A 401 18.92 -11.09 -2.31
CA LYS A 401 17.76 -11.86 -1.84
C LYS A 401 18.21 -13.29 -1.60
N VAL A 402 18.02 -13.78 -0.39
CA VAL A 402 18.46 -15.10 0.02
C VAL A 402 17.25 -15.89 0.54
N GLU A 403 17.11 -17.13 0.11
CA GLU A 403 16.07 -18.03 0.59
C GLU A 403 16.51 -18.64 1.92
N PHE A 404 15.76 -18.36 2.99
CA PHE A 404 15.97 -18.98 4.29
C PHE A 404 14.94 -20.10 4.45
N ILE A 405 15.39 -21.33 4.61
CA ILE A 405 14.56 -22.52 4.85
C ILE A 405 14.61 -22.87 6.34
N GLY A 406 13.59 -22.42 7.05
CA GLY A 406 13.46 -22.56 8.50
C GLY A 406 12.17 -23.28 8.88
N LEU A 407 11.45 -22.73 9.84
CA LEU A 407 10.12 -23.18 10.23
C LEU A 407 9.11 -22.79 9.15
N GLU A 408 8.02 -23.54 9.01
CA GLU A 408 6.95 -23.18 8.09
C GLU A 408 6.37 -21.78 8.41
N ASP A 409 6.00 -21.02 7.39
CA ASP A 409 5.30 -19.76 7.60
C ASP A 409 3.79 -20.02 7.81
N LEU A 410 3.34 -19.86 9.06
CA LEU A 410 1.93 -19.99 9.46
C LEU A 410 1.17 -18.65 9.40
N GLY A 411 1.83 -17.58 8.95
CA GLY A 411 1.29 -16.23 8.89
C GLY A 411 1.40 -15.42 10.18
N GLU A 412 0.66 -14.32 10.22
CA GLU A 412 0.60 -13.40 11.36
C GLU A 412 -0.46 -13.84 12.40
N PRO A 413 -0.29 -13.51 13.69
CA PRO A 413 -1.25 -13.87 14.71
C PRO A 413 -2.56 -13.13 14.49
N THR A 414 -3.67 -13.75 14.91
CA THR A 414 -5.00 -13.15 14.76
C THR A 414 -5.74 -13.12 16.09
N LEU A 415 -6.56 -12.10 16.29
CA LEU A 415 -7.42 -11.93 17.46
C LEU A 415 -8.85 -11.76 16.96
N LYS A 416 -9.76 -12.62 17.44
CA LYS A 416 -11.18 -12.54 17.08
C LYS A 416 -12.04 -12.53 18.33
N ILE A 417 -12.92 -11.54 18.43
CA ILE A 417 -13.93 -11.50 19.48
C ILE A 417 -15.01 -12.54 19.17
N LEU A 418 -15.26 -13.45 20.12
CA LEU A 418 -16.27 -14.50 19.99
C LEU A 418 -17.59 -14.08 20.64
N SER A 419 -17.54 -13.54 21.86
CA SER A 419 -18.74 -13.11 22.58
C SER A 419 -18.41 -12.15 23.73
N TYR A 420 -19.35 -11.29 24.08
CA TYR A 420 -19.30 -10.40 25.25
C TYR A 420 -20.73 -10.00 25.65
N ASP A 421 -20.93 -9.50 26.87
CA ASP A 421 -22.23 -8.96 27.28
C ASP A 421 -22.45 -7.55 26.71
N THR A 422 -23.52 -7.38 25.95
CA THR A 422 -23.88 -6.10 25.32
C THR A 422 -24.60 -5.14 26.27
N LYS A 423 -25.11 -5.61 27.43
CA LYS A 423 -25.89 -4.81 28.39
C LYS A 423 -25.30 -4.91 29.78
N ASN A 424 -24.72 -3.81 30.26
CA ASN A 424 -24.07 -3.77 31.56
C ASN A 424 -24.50 -2.54 32.37
N SER A 425 -24.08 -2.50 33.63
CA SER A 425 -24.31 -1.37 34.55
C SER A 425 -22.98 -0.84 35.07
N PHE A 426 -22.88 0.46 35.37
CA PHE A 426 -21.68 0.99 36.00
C PHE A 426 -21.40 0.26 37.34
N GLY A 427 -20.14 -0.08 37.58
CA GLY A 427 -19.73 -0.91 38.73
C GLY A 427 -19.95 -2.41 38.56
N SER A 428 -20.36 -2.93 37.39
CA SER A 428 -20.43 -4.38 37.15
C SER A 428 -19.14 -4.94 36.57
N PHE A 429 -18.83 -6.19 36.94
CA PHE A 429 -17.92 -7.04 36.18
C PHE A 429 -18.60 -7.56 34.92
N SER A 430 -17.86 -7.62 33.84
CA SER A 430 -18.23 -8.26 32.59
C SER A 430 -17.03 -9.04 32.05
N ASN A 431 -17.25 -9.84 31.01
CA ASN A 431 -16.21 -10.65 30.39
C ASN A 431 -16.29 -10.53 28.87
N ILE A 432 -15.14 -10.60 28.21
CA ILE A 432 -15.04 -10.81 26.77
C ILE A 432 -14.34 -12.15 26.50
N LEU A 433 -14.93 -12.97 25.64
CA LEU A 433 -14.33 -14.19 25.13
C LEU A 433 -13.73 -13.92 23.76
N ILE A 434 -12.45 -14.23 23.62
CA ILE A 434 -11.72 -14.10 22.37
C ILE A 434 -11.11 -15.44 21.93
N ASN A 435 -10.89 -15.57 20.63
CA ASN A 435 -10.04 -16.58 20.02
C ASN A 435 -8.77 -15.90 19.52
N TYR A 436 -7.62 -16.30 20.03
CA TYR A 436 -6.32 -15.81 19.62
C TYR A 436 -5.53 -16.94 18.95
N THR A 437 -4.99 -16.70 17.76
CA THR A 437 -4.15 -17.66 17.03
C THR A 437 -2.71 -17.17 17.02
N SER A 438 -1.77 -17.98 17.50
CA SER A 438 -0.36 -17.58 17.63
C SER A 438 0.42 -17.55 16.31
N ALA A 439 -0.04 -18.32 15.33
CA ALA A 439 0.59 -18.47 14.03
C ALA A 439 2.10 -18.75 14.18
N ASN A 440 2.97 -17.84 13.72
CA ASN A 440 4.43 -18.00 13.74
C ASN A 440 5.10 -17.80 15.10
N TYR A 441 4.43 -17.24 16.10
CA TYR A 441 5.13 -16.65 17.24
C TYR A 441 4.91 -17.38 18.58
N ASP A 442 6.01 -17.54 19.33
CA ASP A 442 6.05 -17.82 20.76
C ASP A 442 6.31 -16.51 21.53
N LYS A 443 5.32 -16.06 22.28
CA LYS A 443 5.35 -14.76 22.96
C LYS A 443 4.68 -14.83 24.32
N ASN A 444 5.17 -14.03 25.26
CA ASN A 444 4.45 -13.77 26.49
C ASN A 444 3.52 -12.59 26.24
N LEU A 445 2.23 -12.87 26.18
CA LEU A 445 1.23 -11.87 25.83
C LEU A 445 0.42 -11.44 27.03
N SER A 446 0.27 -10.12 27.16
CA SER A 446 -0.67 -9.49 28.09
C SER A 446 -1.90 -9.03 27.32
N PHE A 447 -3.08 -9.53 27.72
CA PHE A 447 -4.36 -9.10 27.18
C PHE A 447 -5.17 -8.32 28.20
N TYR A 448 -5.67 -7.15 27.85
CA TYR A 448 -6.59 -6.40 28.71
C TYR A 448 -7.59 -5.59 27.89
N VAL A 449 -8.61 -5.11 28.59
CA VAL A 449 -9.70 -4.32 28.03
C VAL A 449 -9.69 -2.92 28.63
N TYR A 450 -9.89 -1.90 27.80
CA TYR A 450 -10.03 -0.53 28.27
C TYR A 450 -11.12 0.23 27.49
N GLY A 451 -11.61 1.32 28.07
CA GLY A 451 -12.61 2.19 27.45
C GLY A 451 -11.95 3.32 26.63
N TYR A 452 -12.48 3.62 25.44
CA TYR A 452 -12.02 4.74 24.62
C TYR A 452 -13.20 5.55 24.05
N PRO A 453 -13.13 6.90 24.03
CA PRO A 453 -12.08 7.75 24.59
C PRO A 453 -12.24 7.98 26.10
N LYS A 454 -13.39 7.60 26.69
CA LYS A 454 -13.65 7.70 28.12
C LYS A 454 -13.16 6.43 28.83
N GLN A 455 -12.45 6.58 29.95
CA GLN A 455 -12.02 5.48 30.81
C GLN A 455 -13.22 4.89 31.58
N VAL A 456 -14.07 4.13 30.89
CA VAL A 456 -15.26 3.47 31.47
C VAL A 456 -14.95 2.10 32.04
N VAL A 457 -13.76 1.57 31.79
CA VAL A 457 -13.22 0.38 32.44
C VAL A 457 -12.31 0.84 33.58
N ALA A 458 -12.37 0.16 34.71
CA ALA A 458 -11.59 0.45 35.89
C ALA A 458 -10.72 -0.73 36.30
N ASN A 459 -9.61 -0.42 36.96
CA ASN A 459 -8.77 -1.41 37.61
C ASN A 459 -9.36 -1.88 38.94
N HIS A 460 -8.71 -2.83 39.61
CA HIS A 460 -9.09 -3.28 40.96
C HIS A 460 -9.11 -2.16 42.02
N GLY A 461 -8.39 -1.06 41.79
CA GLY A 461 -8.42 0.15 42.61
C GLY A 461 -9.52 1.15 42.22
N PHE A 462 -10.42 0.79 41.32
CA PHE A 462 -11.48 1.63 40.75
C PHE A 462 -10.99 2.86 39.94
N SER A 463 -9.70 2.94 39.65
CA SER A 463 -9.12 3.94 38.75
C SER A 463 -9.35 3.55 37.30
N GLY A 464 -9.56 4.53 36.42
CA GLY A 464 -9.82 4.27 35.00
C GLY A 464 -8.62 3.65 34.29
N VAL A 465 -8.85 2.61 33.48
CA VAL A 465 -7.83 1.93 32.67
C VAL A 465 -7.63 2.66 31.34
N THR A 466 -6.38 2.80 30.93
CA THR A 466 -5.90 3.46 29.72
C THR A 466 -5.17 2.51 28.81
N ALA A 467 -4.83 2.99 27.61
CA ALA A 467 -4.06 2.26 26.61
C ALA A 467 -2.60 1.95 27.02
N SER A 468 -2.09 2.52 28.11
CA SER A 468 -0.74 2.28 28.63
C SER A 468 -0.72 1.34 29.84
N ASP A 469 -1.89 0.89 30.33
CA ASP A 469 -2.00 0.07 31.54
C ASP A 469 -1.86 -1.44 31.26
N TYR A 470 -1.02 -1.80 30.29
CA TYR A 470 -0.86 -3.17 29.80
C TYR A 470 -0.14 -4.10 30.77
N ASP A 471 0.62 -3.56 31.71
CA ASP A 471 1.34 -4.30 32.77
C ASP A 471 0.66 -4.15 34.14
N THR A 472 -0.67 -4.05 34.14
CA THR A 472 -1.45 -3.96 35.40
C THR A 472 -2.09 -5.28 35.77
N ASP A 473 -2.46 -5.42 37.05
CA ASP A 473 -3.20 -6.56 37.62
C ASP A 473 -4.53 -6.90 36.91
N ASN A 474 -4.97 -6.08 35.95
CA ASN A 474 -6.20 -6.29 35.18
C ASN A 474 -5.95 -6.97 33.83
N SER A 475 -4.70 -7.35 33.56
CA SER A 475 -4.34 -8.06 32.35
C SER A 475 -4.32 -9.58 32.56
N VAL A 476 -4.60 -10.30 31.48
CA VAL A 476 -4.47 -11.75 31.38
C VAL A 476 -3.17 -12.05 30.67
N LEU A 477 -2.19 -12.53 31.44
CA LEU A 477 -0.90 -12.98 30.93
C LEU A 477 -1.02 -14.42 30.45
N ILE A 478 -0.62 -14.68 29.21
CA ILE A 478 -0.50 -16.03 28.67
C ILE A 478 0.85 -16.23 28.00
N GLU A 479 1.44 -17.42 28.23
CA GLU A 479 2.57 -17.91 27.47
C GLU A 479 2.03 -18.54 26.18
N VAL A 480 2.23 -17.84 25.08
CA VAL A 480 1.81 -18.26 23.75
C VAL A 480 2.90 -19.12 23.13
N ILE A 481 2.49 -20.25 22.58
CA ILE A 481 3.29 -21.19 21.83
C ILE A 481 2.85 -21.12 20.37
N ARG A 482 3.80 -21.16 19.44
CA ARG A 482 3.60 -21.20 17.99
C ARG A 482 2.61 -22.30 17.58
N ASP A 483 1.83 -22.03 16.54
CA ASP A 483 0.81 -22.94 15.98
C ASP A 483 -0.24 -23.43 16.99
N LYS A 484 -0.75 -22.51 17.81
CA LYS A 484 -1.80 -22.79 18.80
C LYS A 484 -2.90 -21.76 18.72
N ASN A 485 -4.10 -22.25 19.07
CA ASN A 485 -5.29 -21.44 19.21
C ASN A 485 -5.66 -21.38 20.70
N TYR A 486 -5.92 -20.18 21.18
CA TYR A 486 -6.22 -19.88 22.57
C TYR A 486 -7.63 -19.30 22.66
N LEU A 487 -8.46 -19.92 23.49
CA LEU A 487 -9.74 -19.35 23.91
C LEU A 487 -9.52 -18.65 25.25
N ILE A 488 -9.58 -17.32 25.24
CA ILE A 488 -9.23 -16.49 26.39
C ILE A 488 -10.47 -15.72 26.82
N SER A 489 -10.87 -15.87 28.08
CA SER A 489 -11.91 -15.06 28.70
C SER A 489 -11.25 -13.98 29.55
N ILE A 490 -11.47 -12.72 29.20
CA ILE A 490 -10.84 -11.57 29.86
C ILE A 490 -11.90 -10.83 30.67
N PRO A 491 -11.80 -10.84 32.02
CA PRO A 491 -12.68 -10.07 32.86
C PRO A 491 -12.31 -8.58 32.80
N PHE A 492 -13.32 -7.73 32.88
CA PHE A 492 -13.13 -6.30 33.05
C PHE A 492 -14.19 -5.70 33.97
N LEU A 493 -13.78 -4.72 34.77
CA LEU A 493 -14.66 -4.01 35.70
C LEU A 493 -15.08 -2.68 35.08
N LEU A 494 -16.39 -2.43 35.00
CA LEU A 494 -16.88 -1.11 34.61
C LEU A 494 -16.76 -0.14 35.79
N LYS A 495 -16.24 1.06 35.52
CA LYS A 495 -16.05 2.09 36.55
C LYS A 495 -17.36 2.39 37.27
N SER A 496 -17.30 2.62 38.57
CA SER A 496 -18.45 3.02 39.35
C SER A 496 -18.82 4.47 38.99
N ASN A 497 -20.08 4.70 38.60
CA ASN A 497 -20.59 5.99 38.17
C ASN A 497 -21.40 6.64 39.29
N CYS A 498 -20.77 6.78 40.46
CA CYS A 498 -21.48 7.18 41.69
C CYS A 498 -21.83 8.66 41.71
N ASP A 499 -21.00 9.47 41.04
CA ASP A 499 -21.13 10.91 40.85
C ASP A 499 -21.90 11.28 39.57
N ASP A 500 -22.41 10.28 38.83
CA ASP A 500 -23.09 10.45 37.55
C ASP A 500 -22.23 11.21 36.50
N SER A 501 -20.89 11.06 36.57
CA SER A 501 -19.94 11.66 35.62
C SER A 501 -19.93 11.00 34.23
N TYR A 502 -20.54 9.82 34.10
CA TYR A 502 -20.69 9.09 32.85
C TYR A 502 -22.17 9.01 32.45
N ASP A 503 -22.47 9.32 31.19
CA ASP A 503 -23.82 9.22 30.65
C ASP A 503 -24.24 7.75 30.45
N ASN A 504 -25.52 7.42 30.56
CA ASN A 504 -26.00 6.12 30.10
C ASN A 504 -25.94 6.07 28.56
N GLY A 505 -25.45 4.98 27.98
CA GLY A 505 -25.37 4.85 26.52
C GLY A 505 -24.44 3.76 26.03
N GLU A 506 -24.17 3.78 24.73
CA GLU A 506 -23.22 2.89 24.08
C GLU A 506 -21.79 3.42 24.25
N TYR A 507 -20.88 2.55 24.66
CA TYR A 507 -19.48 2.83 24.87
C TYR A 507 -18.63 1.91 24.01
N ARG A 508 -17.59 2.50 23.39
CA ARG A 508 -16.55 1.75 22.69
C ARG A 508 -15.49 1.26 23.67
N LEU A 509 -15.33 -0.05 23.74
CA LEU A 509 -14.26 -0.72 24.45
C LEU A 509 -13.29 -1.31 23.44
N ARG A 510 -12.07 -1.50 23.90
CA ARG A 510 -10.97 -2.03 23.09
C ARG A 510 -10.28 -3.12 23.86
N ILE A 511 -10.08 -4.26 23.23
CA ILE A 511 -9.18 -5.30 23.69
C ILE A 511 -7.84 -5.16 22.97
N ARG A 512 -6.75 -5.34 23.70
CA ARG A 512 -5.40 -5.24 23.15
C ARG A 512 -4.50 -6.34 23.69
N GLY A 513 -3.66 -6.90 22.82
CA GLY A 513 -2.61 -7.86 23.15
C GLY A 513 -1.22 -7.24 22.97
N TYR A 514 -0.37 -7.31 24.00
CA TYR A 514 0.99 -6.78 24.02
C TYR A 514 2.03 -7.87 24.22
N ASP A 515 3.20 -7.74 23.58
CA ASP A 515 4.39 -8.50 23.99
C ASP A 515 5.01 -7.83 25.22
N THR A 516 4.98 -8.53 26.37
CA THR A 516 5.47 -7.97 27.63
C THR A 516 6.97 -7.72 27.66
N ARG A 517 7.72 -8.23 26.67
CA ARG A 517 9.18 -8.03 26.60
C ARG A 517 9.57 -6.77 25.84
N LEU A 518 8.77 -6.38 24.85
CA LEU A 518 9.11 -5.33 23.89
C LEU A 518 8.28 -4.05 24.05
N ASP A 519 7.22 -4.09 24.87
CA ASP A 519 6.22 -3.00 24.92
C ASP A 519 5.59 -2.70 23.54
N ASP A 520 5.49 -3.73 22.70
CA ASP A 520 4.97 -3.61 21.34
C ASP A 520 3.50 -4.05 21.27
N GLU A 521 2.66 -3.19 20.67
CA GLU A 521 1.27 -3.49 20.34
C GLU A 521 1.24 -4.50 19.20
N LEU A 522 0.75 -5.72 19.47
CA LEU A 522 0.62 -6.74 18.43
C LEU A 522 -0.73 -6.68 17.74
N LEU A 523 -1.80 -6.67 18.53
CA LEU A 523 -3.18 -6.81 18.02
C LEU A 523 -4.15 -5.99 18.85
N THR A 524 -5.14 -5.41 18.17
CA THR A 524 -6.18 -4.58 18.78
C THR A 524 -7.52 -4.86 18.09
N GLU A 525 -8.58 -5.07 18.87
CA GLU A 525 -9.96 -5.15 18.37
C GLU A 525 -10.90 -4.26 19.18
N ASP A 526 -11.88 -3.65 18.52
CA ASP A 526 -12.88 -2.78 19.13
C ASP A 526 -14.22 -3.53 19.29
N PHE A 527 -14.95 -3.25 20.37
CA PHE A 527 -16.32 -3.72 20.57
C PHE A 527 -17.17 -2.68 21.31
N TYR A 528 -18.48 -2.84 21.28
CA TYR A 528 -19.42 -1.85 21.79
C TYR A 528 -20.37 -2.48 22.81
N ILE A 529 -20.51 -1.83 23.97
CA ILE A 529 -21.43 -2.26 25.03
C ILE A 529 -22.33 -1.09 25.44
N ASN A 530 -23.59 -1.39 25.76
CA ASN A 530 -24.50 -0.44 26.37
C ASN A 530 -24.33 -0.50 27.89
N ILE A 531 -23.97 0.63 28.50
CA ILE A 531 -23.81 0.78 29.94
C ILE A 531 -24.91 1.70 30.46
N SER A 532 -25.72 1.21 31.40
CA SER A 532 -26.79 1.99 32.01
C SER A 532 -27.01 1.66 33.48
N GLY A 533 -27.34 2.67 34.27
CA GLY A 533 -27.56 2.53 35.72
C GLY A 533 -26.26 2.29 36.50
N LYS A 534 -26.34 2.25 37.83
CA LYS A 534 -25.19 2.06 38.72
C LYS A 534 -25.46 0.99 39.77
N LYS A 535 -24.46 0.17 40.08
CA LYS A 535 -24.52 -0.77 41.21
C LYS A 535 -24.18 -0.03 42.51
N GLU A 536 -25.19 0.23 43.33
CA GLU A 536 -25.04 0.96 44.61
C GLU A 536 -24.01 0.33 45.55
N ALA A 537 -23.82 -1.00 45.50
CA ALA A 537 -22.84 -1.71 46.32
C ALA A 537 -21.37 -1.28 46.06
N PHE A 538 -21.07 -0.69 44.91
CA PHE A 538 -19.74 -0.17 44.56
C PHE A 538 -19.65 1.35 44.70
N CYS A 539 -20.72 1.99 45.18
CA CYS A 539 -20.68 3.39 45.57
C CYS A 539 -20.37 3.48 47.05
N PRO A 540 -19.38 4.31 47.46
CA PRO A 540 -19.14 4.53 48.87
C PRO A 540 -20.44 5.02 49.49
N ALA A 541 -20.91 4.31 50.53
CA ALA A 541 -22.07 4.74 51.29
C ALA A 541 -21.80 6.17 51.73
N SER A 542 -22.54 7.11 51.16
CA SER A 542 -22.34 8.53 51.44
C SER A 542 -22.44 8.72 52.95
N CYS A 543 -21.32 8.99 53.61
CA CYS A 543 -21.33 9.49 54.98
C CYS A 543 -22.20 10.74 54.96
N SER A 544 -23.41 10.62 55.50
CA SER A 544 -24.46 11.62 55.45
C SER A 544 -24.03 12.86 56.22
N SER A 545 -23.36 13.81 55.57
CA SER A 545 -23.41 15.21 55.97
C SER A 545 -24.70 15.80 55.38
N SER A 546 -25.74 15.79 56.20
CA SER A 546 -27.05 16.37 55.93
C SER A 546 -26.94 17.85 55.54
N SER A 547 -27.19 18.17 54.28
CA SER A 547 -27.72 19.48 53.89
C SER A 547 -28.80 19.29 52.83
N SER A 548 -30.02 19.31 53.34
CA SER A 548 -31.28 19.26 52.61
C SER A 548 -31.41 20.44 51.65
N SER A 549 -31.53 20.17 50.35
CA SER A 549 -32.40 20.96 49.48
C SER A 549 -32.97 20.07 48.37
N SER A 550 -34.22 19.70 48.58
CA SER A 550 -35.07 18.93 47.68
C SER A 550 -35.42 19.77 46.45
N SER A 551 -35.08 19.28 45.26
CA SER A 551 -35.85 19.59 44.06
C SER A 551 -36.03 18.32 43.23
N SER A 552 -37.23 17.76 43.32
CA SER A 552 -37.69 16.61 42.57
C SER A 552 -37.96 17.03 41.12
N LYS A 553 -37.12 16.57 40.18
CA LYS A 553 -37.47 16.50 38.76
C LYS A 553 -37.53 15.04 38.34
N SER A 554 -38.76 14.58 38.09
CA SER A 554 -39.06 13.31 37.46
C SER A 554 -38.62 13.34 36.01
N THR A 555 -37.60 12.56 35.66
CA THR A 555 -37.17 12.37 34.27
C THR A 555 -37.67 11.01 33.80
N SER A 556 -38.69 11.04 32.94
CA SER A 556 -39.15 9.88 32.18
C SER A 556 -38.05 9.47 31.19
N VAL A 557 -37.43 8.33 31.44
CA VAL A 557 -36.47 7.70 30.52
C VAL A 557 -37.26 7.14 29.33
N SER A 558 -37.37 7.95 28.27
CA SER A 558 -37.72 7.47 26.94
C SER A 558 -36.48 6.81 26.35
N THR A 559 -36.58 5.54 25.97
CA THR A 559 -35.62 4.86 25.11
C THR A 559 -35.66 5.47 23.70
N SER A 560 -35.11 6.69 23.55
CA SER A 560 -34.93 7.31 22.24
C SER A 560 -33.75 6.64 21.55
N LYS A 561 -34.06 6.00 20.41
CA LYS A 561 -33.11 5.71 19.34
C LYS A 561 -32.14 6.90 19.19
N PRO A 562 -30.82 6.70 19.03
CA PRO A 562 -29.89 7.81 18.84
C PRO A 562 -30.45 8.68 17.72
N SER A 563 -30.91 9.88 18.07
CA SER A 563 -31.42 10.80 17.08
C SER A 563 -30.24 11.19 16.21
N ASN A 564 -30.42 11.11 14.90
CA ASN A 564 -29.50 11.66 13.91
C ASN A 564 -29.31 13.19 14.05
N GLU A 565 -29.93 13.79 15.07
CA GLU A 565 -29.82 15.16 15.49
C GLU A 565 -28.83 15.29 16.66
N PHE A 566 -27.82 16.14 16.51
CA PHE A 566 -26.95 16.56 17.60
C PHE A 566 -26.59 18.03 17.46
N THR A 567 -26.30 18.68 18.58
CA THR A 567 -25.78 20.05 18.60
C THR A 567 -24.26 20.00 18.71
N TYR A 568 -23.55 20.71 17.84
CA TYR A 568 -22.11 20.92 17.99
C TYR A 568 -21.81 22.41 18.10
N GLY A 569 -21.59 22.84 19.33
CA GLY A 569 -21.67 24.24 19.70
C GLY A 569 -23.09 24.75 19.66
N ASP A 570 -23.33 25.77 18.85
CA ASP A 570 -24.62 26.47 18.72
C ASP A 570 -25.20 26.28 17.31
N VAL A 571 -24.67 25.30 16.59
CA VAL A 571 -25.22 24.81 15.32
C VAL A 571 -25.87 23.46 15.59
N LYS A 572 -27.13 23.30 15.16
CA LYS A 572 -27.82 22.01 15.16
C LYS A 572 -27.56 21.28 13.86
N TYR A 573 -27.19 20.01 13.97
CA TYR A 573 -26.86 19.13 12.85
C TYR A 573 -27.87 17.98 12.83
N TYR A 574 -28.43 17.70 11.66
CA TYR A 574 -29.16 16.47 11.39
C TYR A 574 -28.49 15.72 10.25
N ILE A 575 -27.84 14.60 10.55
CA ILE A 575 -27.08 13.81 9.57
C ILE A 575 -27.90 12.60 9.15
N SER A 576 -28.25 12.52 7.87
CA SER A 576 -28.89 11.34 7.28
C SER A 576 -27.87 10.56 6.48
N ILE A 577 -27.47 9.40 7.02
CA ILE A 577 -26.64 8.41 6.32
C ILE A 577 -27.57 7.28 5.85
N PRO A 578 -27.54 6.90 4.57
CA PRO A 578 -28.32 5.76 4.11
C PRO A 578 -27.78 4.46 4.71
N LYS A 579 -28.67 3.64 5.27
CA LYS A 579 -28.30 2.33 5.86
C LYS A 579 -27.75 1.34 4.85
N LEU A 580 -28.25 1.41 3.62
CA LEU A 580 -27.77 0.63 2.50
C LEU A 580 -27.01 1.59 1.57
N ILE A 581 -25.71 1.37 1.40
CA ILE A 581 -24.86 2.22 0.57
C ILE A 581 -24.46 1.51 -0.71
N THR A 582 -24.54 2.23 -1.82
CA THR A 582 -23.99 1.83 -3.12
C THR A 582 -22.56 2.36 -3.28
N SER A 583 -21.90 2.08 -4.40
CA SER A 583 -20.54 2.60 -4.68
C SER A 583 -20.47 4.14 -4.66
N ASN A 584 -21.60 4.79 -4.92
CA ASN A 584 -21.80 6.22 -4.72
C ASN A 584 -22.96 6.39 -3.75
N PHE A 585 -22.81 7.19 -2.70
CA PHE A 585 -23.92 7.51 -1.81
C PHE A 585 -23.82 8.97 -1.34
N ILE A 586 -24.95 9.53 -0.91
CA ILE A 586 -25.03 10.92 -0.46
C ILE A 586 -25.27 10.92 1.04
N VAL A 587 -24.44 11.64 1.76
CA VAL A 587 -24.70 12.02 3.15
C VAL A 587 -25.39 13.38 3.13
N LYS A 588 -26.62 13.45 3.64
CA LYS A 588 -27.37 14.71 3.76
C LYS A 588 -27.18 15.27 5.15
N ILE A 589 -26.83 16.55 5.24
CA ILE A 589 -26.61 17.23 6.51
C ILE A 589 -27.49 18.49 6.52
N ASN A 590 -28.50 18.51 7.39
CA ASN A 590 -29.26 19.72 7.66
C ASN A 590 -28.59 20.48 8.80
N LEU A 591 -28.33 21.76 8.59
CA LEU A 591 -27.60 22.65 9.47
C LEU A 591 -28.51 23.80 9.87
N SER A 592 -28.48 24.21 11.14
CA SER A 592 -29.16 25.40 11.63
C SER A 592 -28.19 26.17 12.52
N ASN A 593 -27.74 27.34 12.08
CA ASN A 593 -26.89 28.22 12.89
C ASN A 593 -27.77 29.06 13.81
N GLU A 594 -27.72 28.83 15.13
CA GLU A 594 -28.53 29.59 16.11
C GLU A 594 -27.76 30.80 16.67
N LEU A 595 -26.60 31.15 16.10
CA LEU A 595 -25.79 32.29 16.49
C LEU A 595 -26.15 33.54 15.69
N ASN A 596 -25.90 34.70 16.30
CA ASN A 596 -25.97 36.01 15.65
C ASN A 596 -24.70 36.38 14.83
N ILE A 597 -23.81 35.43 14.59
CA ILE A 597 -22.57 35.60 13.80
C ILE A 597 -22.47 34.57 12.69
N THR A 598 -21.80 34.93 11.59
CA THR A 598 -21.50 34.00 10.50
C THR A 598 -20.48 32.95 10.95
N ASN A 599 -20.77 31.67 10.73
CA ASN A 599 -19.90 30.55 11.09
C ASN A 599 -19.38 29.85 9.84
N LYS A 600 -18.06 29.69 9.71
CA LYS A 600 -17.45 28.89 8.63
C LYS A 600 -17.28 27.46 9.11
N LEU A 601 -17.86 26.51 8.40
CA LEU A 601 -17.75 25.08 8.70
C LEU A 601 -16.93 24.38 7.61
N TYR A 602 -16.00 23.54 8.03
CA TYR A 602 -15.29 22.60 7.20
C TYR A 602 -15.78 21.19 7.51
N ILE A 603 -16.42 20.55 6.54
CA ILE A 603 -17.12 19.28 6.72
C ILE A 603 -16.48 18.26 5.78
N GLU A 604 -16.10 17.12 6.33
CA GLU A 604 -15.51 16.00 5.59
C GLU A 604 -16.38 14.75 5.82
N SER A 605 -16.67 14.01 4.75
CA SER A 605 -17.31 12.70 4.85
C SER A 605 -16.45 11.64 4.17
N TYR A 606 -16.28 10.49 4.82
CA TYR A 606 -15.58 9.37 4.21
C TYR A 606 -16.04 8.02 4.76
N ILE A 607 -15.90 6.99 3.93
CA ILE A 607 -16.12 5.59 4.32
C ILE A 607 -14.81 4.96 4.79
N TYR A 608 -14.88 4.13 5.82
CA TYR A 608 -13.73 3.41 6.36
C TYR A 608 -14.11 2.01 6.83
N SER A 609 -13.10 1.13 6.90
CA SER A 609 -13.19 -0.19 7.53
C SER A 609 -11.87 -0.47 8.24
N GLY A 610 -11.90 -0.72 9.54
CA GLY A 610 -10.70 -0.77 10.38
C GLY A 610 -9.93 0.56 10.39
N LYS A 611 -8.62 0.52 10.12
CA LYS A 611 -7.75 1.70 9.98
C LYS A 611 -7.73 2.27 8.56
N THR A 612 -8.33 1.60 7.59
CA THR A 612 -8.25 1.95 6.16
C THR A 612 -9.43 2.82 5.74
N ARG A 613 -9.13 3.94 5.08
CA ARG A 613 -10.10 4.83 4.42
C ARG A 613 -10.36 4.31 3.00
N TYR A 614 -11.63 4.22 2.59
CA TYR A 614 -12.05 3.64 1.30
C TYR A 614 -12.71 4.66 0.37
N SER A 615 -12.77 5.93 0.76
CA SER A 615 -13.23 7.02 -0.12
C SER A 615 -12.26 8.18 -0.06
N ASP A 616 -12.02 8.79 -1.21
CA ASP A 616 -11.17 9.97 -1.32
C ASP A 616 -11.84 11.21 -0.71
N ASP A 617 -11.13 12.34 -0.75
CA ASP A 617 -11.37 13.58 -0.03
C ASP A 617 -12.73 14.29 -0.31
N ASN A 618 -13.84 13.78 0.25
CA ASN A 618 -15.14 14.47 0.21
C ASN A 618 -15.22 15.57 1.28
N LYS A 619 -14.49 16.67 1.02
CA LYS A 619 -14.39 17.85 1.87
C LYS A 619 -15.22 18.99 1.29
N MET A 620 -15.93 19.72 2.14
CA MET A 620 -16.70 20.90 1.76
C MET A 620 -16.52 22.00 2.82
N MET A 621 -16.25 23.22 2.35
CA MET A 621 -16.29 24.42 3.20
C MET A 621 -17.60 25.16 2.93
N ILE A 622 -18.30 25.56 3.99
CA ILE A 622 -19.52 26.36 3.90
C ILE A 622 -19.49 27.52 4.89
N GLU A 623 -20.15 28.61 4.54
CA GLU A 623 -20.47 29.69 5.46
C GLU A 623 -21.97 29.63 5.77
N LEU A 624 -22.30 29.74 7.06
CA LEU A 624 -23.67 29.85 7.57
C LEU A 624 -23.85 31.24 8.19
N ALA A 625 -24.73 32.06 7.60
CA ALA A 625 -25.13 33.34 8.14
C ALA A 625 -25.88 33.18 9.49
N PRO A 626 -26.05 34.27 10.25
CA PRO A 626 -26.90 34.27 11.45
C PRO A 626 -28.29 33.71 11.16
N ASP A 627 -28.79 32.84 12.05
CA ASP A 627 -30.11 32.18 11.96
C ASP A 627 -30.36 31.36 10.67
N GLU A 628 -29.33 31.12 9.85
CA GLU A 628 -29.47 30.41 8.58
C GLU A 628 -29.69 28.90 8.81
N LYS A 629 -30.67 28.36 8.07
CA LYS A 629 -30.86 26.92 7.89
C LYS A 629 -30.43 26.50 6.51
N LYS A 630 -29.53 25.53 6.41
CA LYS A 630 -28.95 25.07 5.15
C LYS A 630 -28.91 23.56 5.11
N THR A 631 -29.25 22.97 3.97
CA THR A 631 -29.05 21.55 3.70
C THR A 631 -27.89 21.40 2.75
N ILE A 632 -26.93 20.55 3.10
CA ILE A 632 -25.82 20.20 2.22
C ILE A 632 -25.82 18.71 1.91
N GLU A 633 -25.31 18.36 0.75
CA GLU A 633 -25.18 16.98 0.27
C GLU A 633 -23.72 16.71 -0.03
N ILE A 634 -23.11 15.79 0.72
CA ILE A 634 -21.74 15.35 0.49
C ILE A 634 -21.79 14.00 -0.23
N LYS A 635 -21.36 14.02 -1.49
CA LYS A 635 -21.24 12.81 -2.31
C LYS A 635 -20.01 12.04 -1.87
N ASN A 636 -20.19 10.76 -1.58
CA ASN A 636 -19.12 9.84 -1.23
C ASN A 636 -18.99 8.78 -2.34
N ILE A 637 -17.76 8.51 -2.75
CA ILE A 637 -17.41 7.48 -3.74
C ILE A 637 -16.49 6.46 -3.08
N ILE A 638 -16.84 5.18 -3.15
CA ILE A 638 -16.04 4.08 -2.58
C ILE A 638 -14.99 3.66 -3.61
N ALA A 639 -13.73 3.98 -3.36
CA ALA A 639 -12.59 3.75 -4.26
C ALA A 639 -12.20 2.26 -4.38
N LYS A 640 -12.44 1.44 -3.34
CA LYS A 640 -12.10 0.00 -3.34
C LYS A 640 -13.28 -0.86 -2.88
N LYS A 641 -13.71 -1.81 -3.71
CA LYS A 641 -14.85 -2.71 -3.44
C LYS A 641 -14.38 -4.01 -2.79
N GLU A 642 -14.05 -3.95 -1.51
CA GLU A 642 -13.78 -5.15 -0.70
C GLU A 642 -15.00 -5.53 0.15
N SER A 643 -15.16 -6.82 0.44
CA SER A 643 -16.22 -7.36 1.30
C SER A 643 -15.85 -7.16 2.76
N LYS A 644 -16.16 -6.00 3.34
CA LYS A 644 -15.89 -5.68 4.75
C LYS A 644 -17.07 -4.95 5.40
N ASP A 645 -17.11 -4.97 6.72
CA ASP A 645 -18.01 -4.14 7.52
C ASP A 645 -17.60 -2.66 7.38
N PHE A 646 -18.47 -1.85 6.78
CA PHE A 646 -18.21 -0.44 6.49
C PHE A 646 -18.86 0.50 7.50
N LYS A 647 -18.15 1.57 7.82
CA LYS A 647 -18.67 2.71 8.59
C LYS A 647 -18.49 4.00 7.78
N VAL A 648 -19.49 4.87 7.82
CA VAL A 648 -19.39 6.23 7.25
C VAL A 648 -19.08 7.19 8.37
N MET A 649 -17.99 7.94 8.22
CA MET A 649 -17.57 9.02 9.11
C MET A 649 -17.95 10.38 8.52
N VAL A 650 -18.42 11.28 9.37
CA VAL A 650 -18.60 12.71 9.07
C VAL A 650 -17.83 13.51 10.12
N LYS A 651 -16.83 14.28 9.70
CA LYS A 651 -16.07 15.22 10.53
C LYS A 651 -16.54 16.64 10.26
N ILE A 652 -16.73 17.42 11.33
CA ILE A 652 -17.16 18.81 11.27
C ILE A 652 -16.17 19.63 12.09
N ASN A 653 -15.54 20.59 11.45
CA ASN A 653 -14.68 21.59 12.06
C ASN A 653 -15.31 22.98 11.87
N SER A 654 -15.37 23.78 12.92
CA SER A 654 -16.03 25.09 12.91
C SER A 654 -15.01 26.17 13.21
N SER A 655 -14.98 27.26 12.44
CA SER A 655 -13.98 28.33 12.60
C SER A 655 -14.01 29.01 13.96
N ILE A 656 -15.13 28.93 14.68
CA ILE A 656 -15.30 29.50 16.01
C ILE A 656 -14.93 28.53 17.14
N ARG A 657 -14.50 27.29 16.83
CA ARG A 657 -14.10 26.29 17.83
C ARG A 657 -12.79 25.59 17.44
N LYS A 658 -12.02 25.17 18.45
CA LYS A 658 -10.75 24.46 18.25
C LYS A 658 -10.90 22.95 18.06
N SER A 659 -12.00 22.36 18.55
CA SER A 659 -12.22 20.91 18.46
C SER A 659 -12.85 20.52 17.11
N ILE A 660 -12.66 19.26 16.72
CA ILE A 660 -13.34 18.63 15.58
C ILE A 660 -14.41 17.67 16.14
N LYS A 661 -15.64 17.74 15.64
CA LYS A 661 -16.68 16.76 15.98
C LYS A 661 -16.74 15.69 14.91
N SER A 662 -16.87 14.44 15.33
CA SER A 662 -17.00 13.30 14.43
C SER A 662 -18.31 12.55 14.71
N TYR A 663 -18.98 12.10 13.66
CA TYR A 663 -20.18 11.25 13.70
C TYR A 663 -19.91 10.02 12.82
N SER A 664 -20.28 8.83 13.30
CA SER A 664 -20.07 7.58 12.56
C SER A 664 -21.32 6.72 12.60
N GLU A 665 -21.69 6.10 11.47
CA GLU A 665 -22.79 5.13 11.38
C GLU A 665 -22.35 3.88 10.61
N GLU A 666 -22.79 2.71 11.06
CA GLU A 666 -22.60 1.44 10.35
C GLU A 666 -23.55 1.35 9.17
N VAL A 667 -23.02 0.86 8.05
CA VAL A 667 -23.75 0.79 6.78
C VAL A 667 -23.52 -0.55 6.11
N ILE A 668 -24.56 -1.04 5.44
CA ILE A 668 -24.50 -2.27 4.65
C ILE A 668 -24.21 -1.86 3.21
N ALA A 669 -23.09 -2.30 2.67
CA ALA A 669 -22.80 -2.13 1.26
C ALA A 669 -23.66 -3.10 0.42
N ASP A 670 -24.46 -2.59 -0.50
CA ASP A 670 -25.35 -3.40 -1.35
C ASP A 670 -24.57 -4.43 -2.20
N PHE A 671 -23.31 -4.12 -2.54
CA PHE A 671 -22.42 -5.06 -3.22
C PHE A 671 -21.98 -6.25 -2.34
N ALA A 672 -22.17 -6.24 -1.02
CA ALA A 672 -21.83 -7.38 -0.16
C ALA A 672 -22.86 -8.52 -0.19
N ILE A 673 -24.06 -8.31 -0.74
CA ILE A 673 -25.19 -9.24 -0.60
C ILE A 673 -25.17 -10.40 -1.64
N ASN A 674 -24.31 -10.35 -2.66
CA ASN A 674 -24.43 -11.23 -3.85
C ASN A 674 -23.27 -12.22 -4.15
N THR A 675 -22.46 -12.65 -3.19
CA THR A 675 -21.47 -13.72 -3.45
C THR A 675 -21.34 -14.71 -2.31
N LYS A 676 -22.25 -15.70 -2.22
CA LYS A 676 -21.86 -17.02 -1.75
C LYS A 676 -21.38 -17.81 -2.97
N GLN A 677 -20.07 -17.78 -3.25
CA GLN A 677 -19.48 -18.59 -4.32
C GLN A 677 -19.66 -20.08 -3.99
N ASN A 678 -20.00 -20.90 -4.99
CA ASN A 678 -20.07 -22.36 -4.82
C ASN A 678 -18.69 -22.90 -4.41
N GLN A 679 -18.66 -23.80 -3.43
CA GLN A 679 -17.44 -24.47 -2.96
C GLN A 679 -17.59 -25.99 -3.07
N ILE A 680 -16.48 -26.71 -3.18
CA ILE A 680 -16.44 -28.17 -3.08
C ILE A 680 -16.49 -28.53 -1.59
N LYS A 681 -17.65 -29.00 -1.15
CA LYS A 681 -17.91 -29.37 0.24
C LYS A 681 -17.17 -30.63 0.67
N SER A 682 -17.02 -31.62 -0.23
CA SER A 682 -16.30 -32.86 0.07
C SER A 682 -15.74 -33.50 -1.19
N PHE A 683 -14.64 -34.26 -1.05
CA PHE A 683 -14.04 -35.09 -2.09
C PHE A 683 -13.43 -36.35 -1.45
N TYR A 684 -13.92 -37.54 -1.82
CA TYR A 684 -13.60 -38.80 -1.14
C TYR A 684 -13.82 -40.04 -2.03
N THR A 685 -13.27 -41.20 -1.63
CA THR A 685 -13.65 -42.52 -2.15
C THR A 685 -14.21 -43.41 -1.04
N LEU A 686 -15.06 -44.39 -1.38
CA LEU A 686 -15.59 -45.40 -0.46
C LEU A 686 -14.95 -46.80 -0.65
N GLN A 687 -14.03 -46.92 -1.61
CA GLN A 687 -13.41 -48.18 -2.00
C GLN A 687 -12.27 -48.56 -1.05
N LYS A 688 -12.22 -49.84 -0.63
CA LYS A 688 -11.21 -50.35 0.32
C LYS A 688 -10.20 -51.32 -0.29
N SER A 689 -10.62 -52.04 -1.33
CA SER A 689 -9.80 -53.01 -2.06
C SER A 689 -9.34 -52.43 -3.38
N TYR A 690 -8.13 -52.80 -3.80
CA TYR A 690 -7.65 -52.49 -5.14
C TYR A 690 -8.61 -53.09 -6.19
N GLN A 691 -9.04 -52.26 -7.13
CA GLN A 691 -9.72 -52.66 -8.37
C GLN A 691 -9.14 -51.81 -9.49
N GLU A 692 -9.25 -52.23 -10.74
CA GLU A 692 -8.71 -51.47 -11.86
C GLU A 692 -9.32 -50.06 -11.97
N ASP A 693 -10.60 -49.93 -11.62
CA ASP A 693 -11.35 -48.68 -11.59
C ASP A 693 -11.64 -48.23 -10.14
N LEU A 694 -11.52 -46.93 -9.89
CA LEU A 694 -11.76 -46.25 -8.63
C LEU A 694 -12.98 -45.32 -8.76
N LYS A 695 -13.93 -45.47 -7.84
CA LYS A 695 -15.07 -44.54 -7.71
C LYS A 695 -14.73 -43.38 -6.78
N LEU A 696 -14.74 -42.18 -7.34
CA LEU A 696 -14.52 -40.91 -6.65
C LEU A 696 -15.83 -40.17 -6.48
N PHE A 697 -16.04 -39.60 -5.29
CA PHE A 697 -17.24 -38.84 -4.96
C PHE A 697 -16.89 -37.43 -4.53
N PHE A 698 -17.64 -36.45 -5.04
CA PHE A 698 -17.57 -35.08 -4.54
C PHE A 698 -18.97 -34.47 -4.37
N SER A 699 -19.06 -33.41 -3.59
CA SER A 699 -20.30 -32.65 -3.38
C SER A 699 -20.02 -31.16 -3.43
N LEU A 700 -20.94 -30.38 -3.99
CA LEU A 700 -20.87 -28.92 -4.00
C LEU A 700 -21.73 -28.32 -2.89
N GLU A 701 -21.40 -27.12 -2.44
CA GLU A 701 -22.19 -26.37 -1.45
C GLU A 701 -23.50 -25.86 -2.05
N ASN A 702 -23.51 -25.52 -3.35
CA ASN A 702 -24.71 -25.26 -4.14
C ASN A 702 -24.66 -26.12 -5.41
N ASP A 703 -25.81 -26.67 -5.82
CA ASP A 703 -25.94 -27.81 -6.76
C ASP A 703 -25.65 -27.48 -8.25
N TYR A 704 -24.76 -26.53 -8.56
CA TYR A 704 -24.44 -26.13 -9.94
C TYR A 704 -22.95 -25.82 -10.13
N GLY A 705 -22.40 -26.08 -11.32
CA GLY A 705 -21.03 -25.71 -11.69
C GLY A 705 -20.37 -26.66 -12.69
N LYS A 706 -19.33 -26.20 -13.39
CA LYS A 706 -18.46 -27.08 -14.19
C LYS A 706 -17.40 -27.68 -13.30
N VAL A 707 -17.15 -28.98 -13.39
CA VAL A 707 -16.14 -29.64 -12.56
C VAL A 707 -15.18 -30.42 -13.45
N ALA A 708 -13.88 -30.25 -13.23
CA ALA A 708 -12.85 -31.05 -13.88
C ALA A 708 -12.17 -31.96 -12.85
N LEU A 709 -12.01 -33.23 -13.18
CA LEU A 709 -11.14 -34.15 -12.47
C LEU A 709 -9.79 -34.19 -13.19
N ILE A 710 -8.72 -33.91 -12.47
CA ILE A 710 -7.34 -34.15 -12.92
C ILE A 710 -6.77 -35.26 -12.05
N SER A 711 -6.28 -36.32 -12.66
CA SER A 711 -5.44 -37.32 -12.01
C SER A 711 -4.05 -37.34 -12.65
N ASP A 712 -3.13 -38.12 -12.08
CA ASP A 712 -1.79 -38.30 -12.64
C ASP A 712 -1.80 -38.85 -14.09
N TYR A 713 -2.95 -39.36 -14.58
CA TYR A 713 -3.05 -40.08 -15.85
C TYR A 713 -4.18 -39.59 -16.77
N LYS A 714 -5.14 -38.82 -16.28
CA LYS A 714 -6.32 -38.39 -17.05
C LYS A 714 -6.82 -37.03 -16.58
N GLU A 715 -7.23 -36.19 -17.54
CA GLU A 715 -8.09 -35.03 -17.28
C GLU A 715 -9.46 -35.32 -17.88
N GLU A 716 -10.51 -35.19 -17.08
CA GLU A 716 -11.90 -35.38 -17.49
C GLU A 716 -12.76 -34.22 -17.00
N GLU A 717 -13.44 -33.54 -17.93
CA GLU A 717 -14.33 -32.44 -17.61
C GLU A 717 -15.79 -32.91 -17.61
N ILE A 718 -16.52 -32.57 -16.55
CA ILE A 718 -17.92 -32.95 -16.35
C ILE A 718 -18.74 -31.68 -16.16
N ILE A 719 -19.71 -31.48 -17.04
CA ILE A 719 -20.71 -30.42 -16.93
C ILE A 719 -21.86 -30.96 -16.07
N LEU A 720 -22.13 -30.31 -14.93
CA LEU A 720 -23.18 -30.73 -14.01
C LEU A 720 -24.46 -29.95 -14.31
N GLU A 721 -25.44 -30.61 -14.93
CA GLU A 721 -26.72 -30.00 -15.32
C GLU A 721 -27.89 -30.29 -14.35
N ASP A 722 -27.67 -31.07 -13.29
CA ASP A 722 -28.71 -31.55 -12.37
C ASP A 722 -28.52 -31.10 -10.90
N ASN A 723 -29.63 -30.88 -10.18
CA ASN A 723 -29.72 -30.59 -8.73
C ASN A 723 -29.27 -31.77 -7.82
N LYS A 724 -28.20 -32.47 -8.17
CA LYS A 724 -27.64 -33.55 -7.33
C LYS A 724 -26.56 -32.96 -6.42
N THR A 725 -26.65 -33.27 -5.13
CA THR A 725 -25.66 -32.84 -4.15
C THR A 725 -24.38 -33.68 -4.17
N LYS A 726 -24.38 -34.83 -4.84
CA LYS A 726 -23.26 -35.79 -4.86
C LYS A 726 -23.05 -36.35 -6.27
N PHE A 727 -21.81 -36.31 -6.72
CA PHE A 727 -21.39 -36.74 -8.05
C PHE A 727 -20.39 -37.88 -7.95
N GLU A 728 -20.40 -38.76 -8.94
CA GLU A 728 -19.54 -39.95 -9.04
C GLU A 728 -18.69 -39.84 -10.32
N ILE A 729 -17.38 -40.04 -10.19
CA ILE A 729 -16.45 -40.15 -11.30
C ILE A 729 -15.71 -41.48 -11.18
N ILE A 730 -15.44 -42.13 -12.32
CA ILE A 730 -14.70 -43.39 -12.40
C ILE A 730 -13.36 -43.10 -13.08
N ASP A 731 -12.26 -43.41 -12.39
CA ASP A 731 -10.91 -43.28 -12.95
C ASP A 731 -10.07 -44.53 -12.65
N LYS A 732 -8.99 -44.76 -13.39
CA LYS A 732 -8.10 -45.89 -13.14
C LYS A 732 -7.20 -45.63 -11.93
N ILE A 733 -6.88 -46.69 -11.19
CA ILE A 733 -5.94 -46.63 -10.07
C ILE A 733 -4.78 -47.59 -10.29
N PHE A 734 -3.56 -47.09 -10.09
CA PHE A 734 -2.33 -47.83 -10.29
C PHE A 734 -1.71 -48.22 -8.94
N THR A 735 -0.93 -49.29 -8.91
CA THR A 735 -0.11 -49.60 -7.73
C THR A 735 0.88 -48.47 -7.46
N GLY A 736 0.93 -47.97 -6.23
CA GLY A 736 1.73 -46.81 -5.83
C GLY A 736 0.87 -45.63 -5.38
N ILE A 737 1.43 -44.42 -5.48
CA ILE A 737 0.75 -43.18 -5.11
C ILE A 737 -0.07 -42.70 -6.31
N ASN A 738 -1.33 -42.35 -6.07
CA ASN A 738 -2.26 -41.78 -7.05
C ASN A 738 -2.80 -40.48 -6.49
N ASN A 739 -2.62 -39.38 -7.23
CA ASN A 739 -3.18 -38.08 -6.89
C ASN A 739 -4.41 -37.81 -7.76
N TYR A 740 -5.46 -37.30 -7.12
CA TYR A 740 -6.68 -36.84 -7.77
C TYR A 740 -6.99 -35.42 -7.32
N TYR A 741 -7.44 -34.60 -8.25
CA TYR A 741 -7.79 -33.20 -8.04
C TYR A 741 -9.16 -32.94 -8.64
N VAL A 742 -10.09 -32.41 -7.85
CA VAL A 742 -11.38 -31.93 -8.36
C VAL A 742 -11.33 -30.41 -8.37
N LEU A 743 -11.52 -29.83 -9.55
CA LEU A 743 -11.50 -28.40 -9.81
C LEU A 743 -12.92 -27.95 -10.13
N LEU A 744 -13.47 -27.04 -9.33
CA LEU A 744 -14.72 -26.36 -9.64
C LEU A 744 -14.39 -25.14 -10.51
N LYS A 745 -14.94 -25.07 -11.72
CA LYS A 745 -14.72 -23.99 -12.68
C LYS A 745 -15.98 -23.14 -12.86
N ASP A 746 -15.81 -21.86 -13.15
CA ASP A 746 -16.91 -20.98 -13.53
C ASP A 746 -17.27 -21.13 -15.02
N GLU A 747 -18.28 -20.36 -15.46
CA GLU A 747 -18.74 -20.36 -16.85
C GLU A 747 -17.62 -20.02 -17.85
N ASN A 748 -16.62 -19.22 -17.41
CA ASN A 748 -15.46 -18.79 -18.18
C ASN A 748 -14.26 -19.75 -18.05
N ASN A 749 -14.47 -20.94 -17.49
CA ASN A 749 -13.46 -21.96 -17.27
C ASN A 749 -12.36 -21.59 -16.25
N ASN A 750 -12.58 -20.58 -15.41
CA ASN A 750 -11.65 -20.23 -14.34
C ASN A 750 -11.88 -21.11 -13.11
N THR A 751 -10.82 -21.63 -12.51
CA THR A 751 -10.88 -22.43 -11.29
C THR A 751 -11.30 -21.58 -10.08
N ILE A 752 -12.46 -21.91 -9.51
CA ILE A 752 -13.05 -21.27 -8.32
C ILE A 752 -12.73 -22.03 -7.03
N ASP A 753 -12.48 -23.34 -7.08
CA ASP A 753 -12.11 -24.14 -5.91
C ASP A 753 -11.38 -25.42 -6.35
N VAL A 754 -10.49 -25.96 -5.51
CA VAL A 754 -9.83 -27.25 -5.75
C VAL A 754 -9.76 -28.07 -4.48
N LYS A 755 -10.00 -29.37 -4.60
CA LYS A 755 -9.71 -30.37 -3.56
C LYS A 755 -8.79 -31.43 -4.11
N LYS A 756 -7.82 -31.86 -3.29
CA LYS A 756 -6.90 -32.96 -3.60
C LYS A 756 -7.26 -34.18 -2.78
N LEU A 757 -7.12 -35.37 -3.38
CA LEU A 757 -7.17 -36.66 -2.70
C LEU A 757 -5.94 -37.47 -3.12
N THR A 758 -5.14 -37.90 -2.14
CA THR A 758 -3.94 -38.73 -2.37
C THR A 758 -4.17 -40.13 -1.83
N LEU A 759 -4.05 -41.13 -2.69
CA LEU A 759 -4.26 -42.54 -2.34
C LEU A 759 -2.99 -43.35 -2.60
N PHE A 760 -2.62 -44.20 -1.65
CA PHE A 760 -1.65 -45.28 -1.86
C PHE A 760 -2.39 -46.58 -2.16
N ALA A 761 -2.10 -47.21 -3.29
CA ALA A 761 -2.68 -48.48 -3.66
C ALA A 761 -1.59 -49.56 -3.74
N ASN A 762 -1.84 -50.72 -3.15
CA ASN A 762 -1.06 -51.93 -3.39
C ASN A 762 -1.95 -53.00 -4.03
N GLU A 763 -1.39 -54.15 -4.42
CA GLU A 763 -2.11 -55.22 -5.13
C GLU A 763 -3.39 -55.74 -4.41
N SER A 764 -3.57 -55.42 -3.12
CA SER A 764 -4.70 -55.91 -2.31
C SER A 764 -5.56 -54.82 -1.64
N SER A 765 -5.09 -53.57 -1.55
CA SER A 765 -5.71 -52.54 -0.70
C SER A 765 -5.41 -51.11 -1.15
N ILE A 766 -6.28 -50.18 -0.75
CA ILE A 766 -6.13 -48.72 -0.94
C ILE A 766 -6.09 -48.06 0.44
N GLN A 767 -5.12 -47.17 0.67
CA GLN A 767 -4.90 -46.44 1.93
C GLN A 767 -4.70 -44.94 1.68
N GLU A 768 -5.11 -44.11 2.62
CA GLU A 768 -4.89 -42.65 2.60
C GLU A 768 -3.50 -42.33 3.17
N LEU A 769 -2.69 -41.55 2.44
CA LEU A 769 -1.29 -41.29 2.82
C LEU A 769 -1.16 -40.43 4.09
N ASP A 770 -2.10 -39.53 4.33
CA ASP A 770 -2.07 -38.60 5.49
C ASP A 770 -2.23 -39.33 6.85
N LYS A 771 -2.49 -40.64 6.86
CA LYS A 771 -2.61 -41.47 8.07
C LYS A 771 -1.48 -42.49 8.25
N ILE A 772 -0.47 -42.51 7.39
CA ILE A 772 0.68 -43.40 7.53
C ILE A 772 1.76 -42.69 8.35
N SER A 773 1.65 -42.76 9.69
CA SER A 773 2.84 -42.61 10.54
C SER A 773 3.87 -43.70 10.16
N PRO A 774 5.19 -43.46 10.28
CA PRO A 774 6.21 -44.40 9.82
C PRO A 774 6.01 -45.76 10.49
N ILE A 775 5.70 -46.78 9.68
CA ILE A 775 5.42 -48.14 10.15
C ILE A 775 6.73 -48.77 10.63
N LEU A 776 6.80 -49.05 11.93
CA LEU A 776 7.53 -50.20 12.48
C LEU A 776 6.55 -51.37 12.56
N ILE A 777 6.92 -52.48 11.93
CA ILE A 777 6.14 -53.73 11.87
C ILE A 777 6.27 -54.47 13.21
N ASP A 778 5.15 -54.71 13.91
CA ASP A 778 4.79 -56.05 14.41
C ASP A 778 3.31 -56.13 14.85
N SER A 779 2.67 -57.27 14.54
CA SER A 779 1.23 -57.60 14.50
C SER A 779 0.51 -57.70 15.88
N PRO A 780 -0.77 -58.17 15.97
CA PRO A 780 -2.03 -57.80 15.29
C PRO A 780 -3.19 -57.53 16.29
N VAL A 781 -4.36 -57.06 15.80
CA VAL A 781 -5.73 -57.59 16.10
C VAL A 781 -6.77 -56.68 15.43
N LEU A 782 -7.59 -57.29 14.57
CA LEU A 782 -8.82 -56.76 13.99
C LEU A 782 -9.95 -56.76 15.02
N GLU A 783 -10.78 -55.72 15.01
CA GLU A 783 -12.23 -55.93 15.05
C GLU A 783 -12.97 -54.87 14.22
N SER A 784 -13.76 -55.36 13.27
CA SER A 784 -14.56 -54.60 12.32
C SER A 784 -15.89 -54.17 12.94
N LYS A 785 -16.29 -52.90 12.74
CA LYS A 785 -17.71 -52.52 12.65
C LYS A 785 -18.04 -52.02 11.26
N LYS A 786 -19.19 -52.48 10.78
CA LYS A 786 -19.81 -52.22 9.47
C LYS A 786 -20.05 -50.73 9.23
N ASN A 787 -20.03 -50.39 7.95
CA ASN A 787 -20.39 -49.13 7.28
C ASN A 787 -19.25 -48.11 7.15
N GLY A 788 -18.55 -48.20 6.00
CA GLY A 788 -17.82 -47.12 5.31
C GLY A 788 -16.75 -46.35 6.11
N VAL A 789 -15.49 -46.41 5.67
CA VAL A 789 -14.49 -45.43 6.11
C VAL A 789 -14.62 -44.23 5.17
N LEU A 790 -14.97 -43.07 5.73
CA LEU A 790 -14.96 -41.79 5.03
C LEU A 790 -13.50 -41.35 4.89
N VAL A 791 -13.00 -41.28 3.65
CA VAL A 791 -11.64 -40.81 3.32
C VAL A 791 -11.74 -39.40 2.76
N THR A 792 -11.67 -38.37 3.62
CA THR A 792 -11.82 -36.98 3.18
C THR A 792 -10.48 -36.38 2.82
N GLY A 793 -10.30 -35.97 1.57
CA GLY A 793 -9.10 -35.24 1.16
C GLY A 793 -8.93 -33.94 1.94
N ASN A 794 -7.70 -33.67 2.40
CA ASN A 794 -7.33 -32.36 2.92
C ASN A 794 -7.48 -31.31 1.81
N ALA A 795 -8.02 -30.15 2.16
CA ALA A 795 -8.06 -29.01 1.26
C ALA A 795 -6.63 -28.57 0.94
N VAL A 796 -6.11 -28.92 -0.23
CA VAL A 796 -4.98 -28.18 -0.79
C VAL A 796 -5.53 -26.79 -1.06
N LYS A 797 -5.06 -25.80 -0.30
CA LYS A 797 -5.35 -24.41 -0.56
C LYS A 797 -4.91 -24.16 -2.00
N THR A 798 -5.86 -24.00 -2.92
CA THR A 798 -5.57 -23.36 -4.19
C THR A 798 -4.90 -22.06 -3.85
N THR A 799 -3.70 -21.82 -4.37
CA THR A 799 -3.33 -20.48 -4.75
C THR A 799 -4.32 -20.04 -5.83
N LYS A 800 -5.49 -19.56 -5.39
CA LYS A 800 -6.29 -18.66 -6.18
C LYS A 800 -5.38 -17.48 -6.47
N ILE A 801 -5.04 -17.29 -7.74
CA ILE A 801 -4.93 -15.93 -8.25
C ILE A 801 -6.36 -15.40 -8.16
N ASP A 802 -6.71 -14.84 -7.01
CA ASP A 802 -7.98 -14.14 -6.83
C ASP A 802 -7.87 -12.88 -7.68
N LEU A 803 -8.30 -12.96 -8.94
CA LEU A 803 -8.67 -11.75 -9.65
C LEU A 803 -9.78 -11.10 -8.85
N ASN A 804 -9.42 -9.94 -8.31
CA ASN A 804 -10.17 -9.15 -7.35
C ASN A 804 -11.68 -9.24 -7.64
N PRO A 805 -12.54 -9.53 -6.64
CA PRO A 805 -14.00 -9.50 -6.79
C PRO A 805 -14.53 -8.16 -7.36
N GLY A 806 -13.72 -7.10 -7.32
CA GLY A 806 -13.89 -5.85 -8.05
C GLY A 806 -13.92 -5.98 -9.58
N LEU A 807 -13.06 -6.81 -10.18
CA LEU A 807 -12.98 -7.03 -11.63
C LEU A 807 -14.19 -7.82 -12.16
N LYS A 808 -14.63 -8.84 -11.41
CA LYS A 808 -15.81 -9.64 -11.76
C LYS A 808 -17.11 -8.84 -11.62
N LYS A 809 -17.18 -7.95 -10.63
CA LYS A 809 -18.24 -6.94 -10.53
C LYS A 809 -18.14 -5.87 -11.61
N LEU A 810 -16.94 -5.43 -11.99
CA LEU A 810 -16.75 -4.44 -13.05
C LEU A 810 -17.28 -4.99 -14.38
N ILE A 811 -17.01 -6.25 -14.71
CA ILE A 811 -17.50 -6.91 -15.93
C ILE A 811 -19.03 -7.03 -15.94
N ASN A 812 -19.66 -7.41 -14.82
CA ASN A 812 -21.13 -7.48 -14.72
C ASN A 812 -21.80 -6.10 -14.71
N TYR A 813 -21.18 -5.08 -14.09
CA TYR A 813 -21.64 -3.69 -14.19
C TYR A 813 -21.45 -3.14 -15.60
N LEU A 814 -20.38 -3.53 -16.31
CA LEU A 814 -20.12 -3.16 -17.69
C LEU A 814 -21.19 -3.75 -18.62
N LEU A 815 -21.57 -5.03 -18.46
CA LEU A 815 -22.61 -5.65 -19.30
C LEU A 815 -24.02 -5.08 -19.06
N ILE A 816 -24.38 -4.81 -17.80
CA ILE A 816 -25.66 -4.16 -17.45
C ILE A 816 -25.66 -2.69 -17.88
N PHE A 817 -24.54 -1.99 -17.75
CA PHE A 817 -24.39 -0.61 -18.24
C PHE A 817 -24.43 -0.55 -19.77
N ILE A 818 -23.86 -1.52 -20.49
CA ILE A 818 -23.95 -1.63 -21.95
C ILE A 818 -25.40 -1.90 -22.40
N LEU A 819 -26.16 -2.75 -21.72
CA LEU A 819 -27.60 -2.99 -22.01
C LEU A 819 -28.47 -1.77 -21.72
N ILE A 820 -28.25 -1.09 -20.59
CA ILE A 820 -29.00 0.12 -20.21
C ILE A 820 -28.62 1.31 -21.09
N THR A 821 -27.33 1.50 -21.43
CA THR A 821 -26.90 2.55 -22.36
C THR A 821 -27.34 2.28 -23.79
N SER A 822 -27.39 1.03 -24.25
CA SER A 822 -27.96 0.68 -25.56
C SER A 822 -29.47 0.95 -25.63
N ALA A 823 -30.21 0.65 -24.56
CA ALA A 823 -31.65 0.94 -24.46
C ALA A 823 -31.93 2.45 -24.34
N ILE A 824 -31.13 3.19 -23.55
CA ILE A 824 -31.21 4.66 -23.43
C ILE A 824 -30.76 5.34 -24.73
N TYR A 825 -29.79 4.79 -25.46
CA TYR A 825 -29.35 5.27 -26.76
C TYR A 825 -30.39 5.00 -27.87
N LEU A 826 -31.07 3.85 -27.86
CA LEU A 826 -32.22 3.57 -28.75
C LEU A 826 -33.44 4.45 -28.42
N TRP A 827 -33.71 4.71 -27.14
CA TRP A 827 -34.83 5.56 -26.71
C TRP A 827 -34.53 7.06 -26.91
N GLY A 828 -33.27 7.46 -26.81
CA GLY A 828 -32.75 8.78 -27.14
C GLY A 828 -32.63 9.07 -28.64
N ARG A 829 -32.60 8.03 -29.51
CA ARG A 829 -32.71 8.15 -30.98
C ARG A 829 -34.16 8.16 -31.51
N LEU A 830 -35.13 7.74 -30.70
CA LEU A 830 -36.56 7.73 -31.03
C LEU A 830 -37.31 9.00 -30.57
N ARG A 831 -36.61 9.91 -29.88
CA ARG A 831 -37.00 11.32 -29.68
C ARG A 831 -36.12 12.20 -30.55
#